data_AF-A0A6B1EJQ3-F1
#
_entry.id   AF-A0A6B1EJQ3-F1
#
_cell.length_a   1.000
_cell.length_b   1.000
_cell.length_c   1.000
_cell.angle_alpha   90.00
_cell.angle_beta   90.00
_cell.angle_gamma   90.00
#
_symmetry.space_group_name_H-M   'P 1'
#
loop_
_entity.id
_entity.type
_entity.pdbx_description
1 polymer ?
#
loop_
_entity_poly.entity_id
_entity_poly.type
_entity_poly.pdbx_seq_one_letter_code
_entity_poly.pdbx_strand_id
1 'polypeptide(L)'
;MPVTRRKFLLSTAAASAATGLSGTFATASEDEAPRSVRDANWRSRALPKAPNIVIAVLDDVGFSDLGCYGSELDTSCFDSLAEAGIRFNNFHVTALCSPTRACLLTGRNAHAVGVGNIAEWGRADHDSYKGWIRQDAVTLPEALRELGYRTSACGKWHLSMLHDQNGTGPFDHWPTGRGFDKWYGFHGSAVDHFHPEMFENTTAAYPDKSDNYHLSEDLVDRSIQYIKNHLVSSSDRPFFHFLSFGATHFPLHVPDDYLQRRRGDYDMGWDVIREARFRRQKEIGIIPPETRLAPRNPTGTPWAGLTEDQQRYAARGQEVYAAFLEHTDDQLQRLVDFLKAEGQFDDTIFLLLSDNGATYGGGLVGLTDVRRSAYLGEEPFAEVLANIDLLGTEASQCEYAEGWAQASNTPLKWYKADTFEGGIRAPLIVSWPNGDIPAGEIRDQYHHAIDVLPTLLNMINGDMPDKVDGQTPLSIQGESFAYALDHAEAPTTKKVQYFETLGDRAIWADGWKAVTRHRSGTSFDEDVWELYHASEDFSETNELSEQYPDKLKELVEIWRVEAERYGVLPLEDDTLKLYQNSVPQPRATYVFYPGMIRLDRLSAPDIYEFNSQMSARVTLRDNRANGVILASGDSGGGYEWFMRDGYVHFVYVYTRNAIYRARSQRCVPEGEHVLGVRIVKTGASQGRCTLLLDDDSIGELALDEMWPIYFANSGLRCGENRHAPISREYEPPFVFDHELHRVIVDVDI
;
A
#
# COMPACT_ATOMS: atom_id res chain seq x y z
N MET A 1 -3.98 23.85 42.51
CA MET A 1 -4.41 22.50 42.09
C MET A 1 -4.70 22.58 40.60
N PRO A 2 -4.05 21.76 39.75
CA PRO A 2 -4.35 21.77 38.33
C PRO A 2 -5.76 21.22 38.12
N VAL A 3 -6.54 21.91 37.28
CA VAL A 3 -7.91 21.51 36.94
C VAL A 3 -7.80 20.31 36.00
N THR A 4 -8.39 19.17 36.37
CA THR A 4 -8.39 17.98 35.52
C THR A 4 -9.22 18.21 34.25
N ARG A 5 -8.83 17.59 33.12
CA ARG A 5 -9.49 17.62 31.79
C ARG A 5 -11.03 17.53 31.87
N ARG A 6 -11.53 16.69 32.79
CA ARG A 6 -12.97 16.51 33.09
C ARG A 6 -13.66 17.76 33.66
N LYS A 7 -12.99 18.57 34.48
CA LYS A 7 -13.56 19.79 35.09
C LYS A 7 -13.54 20.98 34.15
N PHE A 8 -12.55 21.09 33.26
CA PHE A 8 -12.49 22.16 32.27
C PHE A 8 -13.65 22.06 31.28
N LEU A 9 -13.89 20.85 30.74
CA LEU A 9 -15.00 20.57 29.82
C LEU A 9 -16.39 20.72 30.46
N LEU A 10 -16.55 20.41 31.76
CA LEU A 10 -17.81 20.63 32.47
C LEU A 10 -18.10 22.12 32.74
N SER A 11 -17.07 22.95 32.90
CA SER A 11 -17.25 24.37 33.24
C SER A 11 -17.68 25.24 32.07
N THR A 12 -17.30 24.88 30.84
CA THR A 12 -17.66 25.61 29.61
C THR A 12 -19.07 25.26 29.11
N ALA A 13 -19.61 24.08 29.46
CA ALA A 13 -20.99 23.70 29.16
C ALA A 13 -22.03 24.50 29.98
N ALA A 14 -21.69 24.96 31.18
CA ALA A 14 -22.61 25.70 32.05
C ALA A 14 -22.83 27.17 31.64
N ALA A 15 -21.93 27.76 30.85
CA ALA A 15 -22.02 29.17 30.45
C ALA A 15 -23.02 29.42 29.30
N SER A 16 -23.42 28.39 28.56
CA SER A 16 -24.28 28.52 27.37
C SER A 16 -25.78 28.38 27.66
N ALA A 17 -26.19 28.17 28.91
CA ALA A 17 -27.58 27.87 29.27
C ALA A 17 -28.39 29.07 29.83
N ALA A 18 -27.84 30.28 29.85
CA ALA A 18 -28.42 31.40 30.61
C ALA A 18 -29.18 32.49 29.80
N THR A 19 -29.38 32.33 28.49
CA THR A 19 -30.12 33.35 27.70
C THR A 19 -31.13 32.72 26.76
N GLY A 20 -32.40 32.70 27.18
CA GLY A 20 -33.52 32.26 26.34
C GLY A 20 -34.85 32.10 27.07
N LEU A 21 -35.32 33.13 27.79
CA LEU A 21 -36.69 33.21 28.29
C LEU A 21 -37.51 34.18 27.46
N SER A 22 -38.47 33.66 26.68
CA SER A 22 -39.87 34.15 26.55
C SER A 22 -40.48 33.72 25.21
N GLY A 23 -41.72 33.22 25.25
CA GLY A 23 -42.58 33.08 24.07
C GLY A 23 -43.35 31.77 23.95
N THR A 24 -44.30 31.51 24.84
CA THR A 24 -45.36 30.51 24.64
C THR A 24 -46.39 31.00 23.62
N PHE A 25 -46.59 30.29 22.52
CA PHE A 25 -47.90 30.14 21.87
C PHE A 25 -48.02 28.74 21.29
N ALA A 26 -48.95 27.96 21.83
CA ALA A 26 -49.41 26.70 21.28
C ALA A 26 -50.64 26.96 20.41
N THR A 27 -50.62 26.46 19.17
CA THR A 27 -51.82 26.02 18.45
C THR A 27 -51.44 24.84 17.57
N ALA A 28 -52.07 23.69 17.84
CA ALA A 28 -51.97 22.48 17.04
C ALA A 28 -52.80 22.60 15.76
N SER A 29 -52.31 22.03 14.67
CA SER A 29 -53.14 21.26 13.73
C SER A 29 -52.29 20.16 13.12
N GLU A 30 -52.66 18.93 13.45
CA GLU A 30 -52.16 17.68 12.89
C GLU A 30 -52.52 17.58 11.41
N ASP A 31 -51.50 17.42 10.58
CA ASP A 31 -51.52 16.63 9.35
C ASP A 31 -50.04 16.27 9.06
N GLU A 32 -49.45 15.43 9.92
CA GLU A 32 -48.18 14.80 9.58
C GLU A 32 -48.47 13.73 8.52
N ALA A 33 -48.15 14.04 7.27
CA ALA A 33 -47.97 13.05 6.22
C ALA A 33 -47.13 11.89 6.79
N PRO A 34 -47.42 10.62 6.46
CA PRO A 34 -46.69 9.48 7.01
C PRO A 34 -45.21 9.63 6.66
N ARG A 35 -44.42 10.08 7.63
CA ARG A 35 -42.96 10.12 7.57
C ARG A 35 -42.52 8.70 7.27
N SER A 36 -41.70 8.56 6.23
CA SER A 36 -41.17 7.25 5.87
C SER A 36 -40.40 6.68 7.07
N VAL A 37 -40.25 5.35 7.16
CA VAL A 37 -39.41 4.71 8.20
C VAL A 37 -37.98 5.29 8.22
N ARG A 38 -37.53 5.91 7.11
CA ARG A 38 -36.24 6.60 7.00
C ARG A 38 -36.19 7.94 7.75
N ASP A 39 -37.31 8.63 7.91
CA ASP A 39 -37.36 9.93 8.59
C ASP A 39 -37.42 9.79 10.12
N ALA A 40 -37.91 8.65 10.62
CA ALA A 40 -38.00 8.36 12.06
C ALA A 40 -36.63 8.13 12.73
N ASN A 41 -35.59 7.81 11.93
CA ASN A 41 -34.23 7.54 12.40
C ASN A 41 -33.23 8.68 12.10
N TRP A 42 -33.70 9.83 11.61
CA TRP A 42 -32.84 11.00 11.43
C TRP A 42 -32.39 11.54 12.80
N ARG A 43 -31.18 11.18 13.22
CA ARG A 43 -30.50 11.80 14.36
C ARG A 43 -29.64 12.96 13.86
N SER A 44 -29.67 14.08 14.57
CA SER A 44 -28.68 15.15 14.42
C SER A 44 -27.28 14.55 14.69
N ARG A 45 -26.51 14.31 13.62
CA ARG A 45 -25.15 13.74 13.67
C ARG A 45 -24.11 14.78 14.07
N ALA A 46 -24.33 15.52 15.16
CA ALA A 46 -23.43 16.57 15.58
C ALA A 46 -22.75 16.19 16.89
N LEU A 47 -21.43 15.98 16.82
CA LEU A 47 -20.50 16.42 17.86
C LEU A 47 -20.07 17.84 17.45
N PRO A 48 -20.66 18.92 17.98
CA PRO A 48 -20.39 20.28 17.49
C PRO A 48 -18.97 20.81 17.78
N LYS A 49 -18.02 19.99 18.27
CA LYS A 49 -16.66 20.37 18.70
C LYS A 49 -15.68 19.16 18.75
N ALA A 50 -15.66 18.30 17.74
CA ALA A 50 -14.64 17.25 17.65
C ALA A 50 -13.53 17.69 16.66
N PRO A 51 -12.25 17.34 16.93
CA PRO A 51 -11.16 17.68 16.01
C PRO A 51 -11.30 16.91 14.70
N ASN A 52 -10.67 17.41 13.64
CA ASN A 52 -10.46 16.62 12.43
C ASN A 52 -9.45 15.50 12.69
N ILE A 53 -9.42 14.49 11.82
CA ILE A 53 -8.44 13.40 11.90
C ILE A 53 -7.79 13.24 10.52
N VAL A 54 -6.45 13.23 10.49
CA VAL A 54 -5.67 12.84 9.33
C VAL A 54 -4.74 11.70 9.71
N ILE A 55 -4.76 10.62 8.94
CA ILE A 55 -3.76 9.54 9.04
C ILE A 55 -3.01 9.49 7.72
N ALA A 56 -1.69 9.68 7.77
CA ALA A 56 -0.77 9.51 6.67
C ALA A 56 0.01 8.19 6.86
N VAL A 57 -0.01 7.31 5.86
CA VAL A 57 0.69 6.01 5.88
C VAL A 57 1.75 5.99 4.78
N LEU A 58 2.98 5.69 5.18
CA LEU A 58 4.12 5.40 4.31
C LEU A 58 4.21 3.89 4.05
N ASP A 59 4.74 3.50 2.90
CA ASP A 59 4.83 2.11 2.43
C ASP A 59 6.31 1.67 2.41
N ASP A 60 6.67 0.64 3.17
CA ASP A 60 8.05 0.11 3.27
C ASP A 60 9.12 1.09 3.80
N VAL A 61 8.75 2.06 4.61
CA VAL A 61 9.70 2.98 5.26
C VAL A 61 10.23 2.38 6.56
N GLY A 62 11.55 2.29 6.70
CA GLY A 62 12.22 1.74 7.87
C GLY A 62 12.21 2.66 9.08
N PHE A 63 12.46 2.08 10.26
CA PHE A 63 12.44 2.81 11.54
C PHE A 63 13.35 4.04 11.58
N SER A 64 14.46 4.04 10.83
CA SER A 64 15.48 5.09 10.88
C SER A 64 15.54 5.97 9.64
N ASP A 65 14.55 5.91 8.74
CA ASP A 65 14.58 6.68 7.50
C ASP A 65 14.12 8.13 7.67
N LEU A 66 13.42 8.46 8.76
CA LEU A 66 13.01 9.83 9.05
C LEU A 66 14.11 10.60 9.82
N GLY A 67 14.32 11.88 9.51
CA GLY A 67 15.28 12.75 10.20
C GLY A 67 15.08 12.76 11.72
N CYS A 68 13.83 12.88 12.16
CA CYS A 68 13.44 12.83 13.57
C CYS A 68 13.57 11.45 14.23
N TYR A 69 13.92 10.41 13.45
CA TYR A 69 14.30 9.05 13.86
C TYR A 69 15.78 8.72 13.58
N GLY A 70 16.58 9.71 13.20
CA GLY A 70 18.04 9.63 13.12
C GLY A 70 18.64 9.53 11.72
N SER A 71 17.81 9.66 10.68
CA SER A 71 18.25 9.69 9.28
C SER A 71 19.04 10.95 8.92
N GLU A 72 19.83 10.85 7.86
CA GLU A 72 20.46 11.97 7.15
C GLU A 72 19.55 12.62 6.10
N LEU A 73 18.41 12.01 5.79
CA LEU A 73 17.44 12.47 4.79
C LEU A 73 16.78 13.79 5.19
N ASP A 74 16.47 14.61 4.18
CA ASP A 74 15.73 15.87 4.38
C ASP A 74 14.22 15.58 4.41
N THR A 75 13.72 15.17 5.59
CA THR A 75 12.30 14.92 5.83
C THR A 75 11.68 16.01 6.70
N SER A 76 11.79 17.26 6.22
CA SER A 76 11.42 18.46 6.96
C SER A 76 9.94 18.48 7.40
N CYS A 77 9.01 17.95 6.60
CA CYS A 77 7.60 17.86 7.00
C CYS A 77 7.42 16.89 8.16
N PHE A 78 7.95 15.68 8.05
CA PHE A 78 7.85 14.66 9.10
C PHE A 78 8.50 15.15 10.40
N ASP A 79 9.65 15.81 10.30
CA ASP A 79 10.35 16.41 11.43
C ASP A 79 9.50 17.50 12.09
N SER A 80 8.85 18.37 11.30
CA SER A 80 7.98 19.42 11.84
C SER A 80 6.73 18.86 12.54
N LEU A 81 6.18 17.73 12.06
CA LEU A 81 5.07 17.03 12.72
C LEU A 81 5.51 16.43 14.05
N ALA A 82 6.74 15.89 14.10
CA ALA A 82 7.33 15.37 15.33
C ALA A 82 7.64 16.48 16.34
N GLU A 83 8.14 17.63 15.88
CA GLU A 83 8.37 18.82 16.73
C GLU A 83 7.06 19.37 17.30
N ALA A 84 5.99 19.35 16.51
CA ALA A 84 4.65 19.78 16.95
C ALA A 84 3.89 18.72 17.77
N GLY A 85 4.47 17.53 17.97
CA GLY A 85 3.77 16.38 18.53
C GLY A 85 4.68 15.42 19.31
N ILE A 86 4.34 14.15 19.27
CA ILE A 86 4.99 13.06 20.01
C ILE A 86 5.47 12.00 19.03
N ARG A 87 6.69 11.51 19.23
CA ARG A 87 7.23 10.33 18.55
C ARG A 87 7.09 9.10 19.44
N PHE A 88 6.65 7.99 18.86
CA PHE A 88 6.67 6.68 19.52
C PHE A 88 7.84 5.86 18.96
N ASN A 89 8.68 5.32 19.84
CA ASN A 89 9.84 4.51 19.44
C ASN A 89 9.64 3.00 19.68
N ASN A 90 8.46 2.62 20.18
CA ASN A 90 8.07 1.25 20.52
C ASN A 90 6.64 0.92 20.01
N PHE A 91 6.30 1.49 18.85
CA PHE A 91 5.07 1.22 18.11
C PHE A 91 5.31 0.12 17.08
N HIS A 92 4.37 -0.83 17.00
CA HIS A 92 4.49 -2.00 16.16
C HIS A 92 3.34 -2.10 15.17
N VAL A 93 3.66 -2.70 14.05
CA VAL A 93 2.76 -3.04 12.96
C VAL A 93 2.90 -4.53 12.69
N THR A 94 2.17 -5.06 11.72
CA THR A 94 2.47 -6.41 11.21
C THR A 94 3.67 -6.34 10.27
N ALA A 95 4.25 -7.48 9.90
CA ALA A 95 5.40 -7.51 9.00
C ALA A 95 5.03 -7.27 7.51
N LEU A 96 3.74 -6.99 7.20
CA LEU A 96 3.25 -6.79 5.84
C LEU A 96 2.19 -5.66 5.76
N CYS A 97 2.07 -5.09 4.58
CA CYS A 97 1.21 -3.95 4.29
C CYS A 97 -0.30 -4.20 4.50
N SER A 98 -0.94 -5.16 3.79
CA SER A 98 -2.38 -5.41 3.95
C SER A 98 -2.78 -5.76 5.39
N PRO A 99 -2.08 -6.68 6.09
CA PRO A 99 -2.43 -7.02 7.47
C PRO A 99 -2.29 -5.81 8.42
N THR A 100 -1.30 -4.94 8.25
CA THR A 100 -1.19 -3.70 9.02
C THR A 100 -2.34 -2.75 8.75
N ARG A 101 -2.69 -2.53 7.47
CA ARG A 101 -3.81 -1.64 7.08
C ARG A 101 -5.14 -2.14 7.67
N ALA A 102 -5.36 -3.45 7.69
CA ALA A 102 -6.49 -4.06 8.37
C ALA A 102 -6.47 -3.80 9.88
N CYS A 103 -5.32 -3.94 10.53
CA CYS A 103 -5.16 -3.64 11.96
C CYS A 103 -5.50 -2.17 12.26
N LEU A 104 -4.92 -1.23 11.51
CA LEU A 104 -5.12 0.22 11.68
C LEU A 104 -6.59 0.60 11.54
N LEU A 105 -7.25 0.09 10.49
CA LEU A 105 -8.62 0.45 10.19
C LEU A 105 -9.62 -0.23 11.11
N THR A 106 -9.30 -1.36 11.76
CA THR A 106 -10.28 -2.11 12.54
C THR A 106 -9.99 -2.14 14.04
N GLY A 107 -8.80 -1.80 14.49
CA GLY A 107 -8.40 -1.99 15.88
C GLY A 107 -8.41 -3.45 16.34
N ARG A 108 -8.22 -4.39 15.40
CA ARG A 108 -8.29 -5.85 15.61
C ARG A 108 -7.17 -6.54 14.85
N ASN A 109 -6.72 -7.69 15.34
CA ASN A 109 -5.64 -8.43 14.72
C ASN A 109 -6.05 -8.90 13.31
N ALA A 110 -5.09 -8.88 12.39
CA ALA A 110 -5.34 -9.07 10.97
C ALA A 110 -6.00 -10.42 10.64
N HIS A 111 -5.54 -11.51 11.26
CA HIS A 111 -6.15 -12.84 11.14
C HIS A 111 -7.60 -12.85 11.61
N ALA A 112 -7.92 -12.18 12.71
CA ALA A 112 -9.29 -12.15 13.24
C ALA A 112 -10.28 -11.44 12.32
N VAL A 113 -9.79 -10.59 11.40
CA VAL A 113 -10.61 -9.83 10.46
C VAL A 113 -10.52 -10.31 9.02
N GLY A 114 -9.78 -11.38 8.74
CA GLY A 114 -9.70 -12.01 7.42
C GLY A 114 -8.52 -11.57 6.54
N VAL A 115 -7.56 -10.85 7.10
CA VAL A 115 -6.41 -10.30 6.36
C VAL A 115 -5.10 -10.77 7.00
N GLY A 116 -4.99 -12.06 7.35
CA GLY A 116 -3.75 -12.65 7.88
C GLY A 116 -2.56 -12.63 6.90
N ASN A 117 -2.81 -12.29 5.63
CA ASN A 117 -1.78 -12.14 4.60
C ASN A 117 -2.21 -11.09 3.56
N ILE A 118 -1.37 -10.80 2.57
CA ILE A 118 -1.69 -9.84 1.50
C ILE A 118 -2.92 -10.27 0.69
N ALA A 119 -3.66 -9.30 0.17
CA ALA A 119 -4.89 -9.53 -0.57
C ALA A 119 -4.69 -10.38 -1.84
N GLU A 120 -3.51 -10.33 -2.44
CA GLU A 120 -3.10 -11.14 -3.59
C GLU A 120 -2.86 -12.61 -3.25
N TRP A 121 -2.81 -12.97 -1.97
CA TRP A 121 -2.71 -14.35 -1.49
C TRP A 121 -3.96 -14.75 -0.70
N GLY A 122 -5.06 -14.02 -0.94
CA GLY A 122 -6.35 -14.25 -0.34
C GLY A 122 -6.92 -15.64 -0.64
N ARG A 123 -7.50 -16.25 0.39
CA ARG A 123 -8.08 -17.59 0.42
C ARG A 123 -9.57 -17.51 0.71
N ALA A 124 -10.38 -17.58 -0.33
CA ALA A 124 -11.84 -17.57 -0.17
C ALA A 124 -12.37 -18.72 0.71
N ASP A 125 -11.61 -19.80 0.91
CA ASP A 125 -11.95 -20.94 1.75
C ASP A 125 -11.54 -20.80 3.23
N HIS A 126 -10.80 -19.76 3.61
CA HIS A 126 -10.26 -19.61 4.97
C HIS A 126 -10.60 -18.26 5.60
N ASP A 127 -11.37 -18.25 6.70
CA ASP A 127 -11.92 -17.02 7.30
C ASP A 127 -10.87 -16.00 7.73
N SER A 128 -9.71 -16.45 8.21
CA SER A 128 -8.62 -15.56 8.63
C SER A 128 -7.72 -15.03 7.51
N TYR A 129 -7.81 -15.59 6.31
CA TYR A 129 -6.91 -15.29 5.19
C TYR A 129 -7.68 -14.95 3.92
N LYS A 130 -8.93 -14.49 4.05
CA LYS A 130 -9.78 -14.08 2.92
C LYS A 130 -9.04 -13.11 1.98
N GLY A 131 -8.30 -12.14 2.53
CA GLY A 131 -7.63 -11.09 1.75
C GLY A 131 -8.45 -9.79 1.69
N TRP A 132 -9.53 -9.72 2.48
CA TRP A 132 -10.35 -8.53 2.68
C TRP A 132 -10.92 -8.54 4.10
N ILE A 133 -11.31 -7.36 4.59
CA ILE A 133 -11.85 -7.24 5.95
C ILE A 133 -13.28 -7.82 5.98
N ARG A 134 -13.60 -8.64 6.98
CA ARG A 134 -14.99 -9.09 7.24
C ARG A 134 -15.94 -7.93 7.60
N GLN A 135 -17.23 -8.05 7.28
CA GLN A 135 -18.20 -6.93 7.37
C GLN A 135 -18.57 -6.53 8.82
N ASP A 136 -18.59 -7.46 9.76
CA ASP A 136 -18.83 -7.19 11.18
C ASP A 136 -17.58 -6.63 11.90
N ALA A 137 -16.40 -6.67 11.28
CA ALA A 137 -15.23 -5.92 11.74
C ALA A 137 -15.33 -4.45 11.28
N VAL A 138 -16.21 -3.71 11.96
CA VAL A 138 -16.43 -2.27 11.72
C VAL A 138 -15.10 -1.53 11.75
N THR A 139 -14.85 -0.80 10.67
CA THR A 139 -13.68 0.02 10.44
C THR A 139 -13.82 1.40 11.08
N LEU A 140 -12.70 2.09 11.27
CA LEU A 140 -12.61 3.45 11.78
C LEU A 140 -13.50 4.43 10.99
N PRO A 141 -13.44 4.52 9.63
CA PRO A 141 -14.34 5.39 8.89
C PRO A 141 -15.83 5.03 9.06
N GLU A 142 -16.17 3.75 9.12
CA GLU A 142 -17.56 3.30 9.39
C GLU A 142 -18.04 3.79 10.77
N ALA A 143 -17.20 3.66 11.80
CA ALA A 143 -17.50 4.16 13.15
C ALA A 143 -17.58 5.69 13.20
N LEU A 144 -16.63 6.40 12.59
CA LEU A 144 -16.59 7.87 12.58
C LEU A 144 -17.77 8.49 11.82
N ARG A 145 -18.26 7.82 10.76
CA ARG A 145 -19.45 8.25 10.02
C ARG A 145 -20.72 8.27 10.89
N GLU A 146 -20.86 7.28 11.78
CA GLU A 146 -21.95 7.24 12.78
C GLU A 146 -21.79 8.36 13.84
N LEU A 147 -20.54 8.72 14.17
CA LEU A 147 -20.21 9.84 15.05
C LEU A 147 -20.30 11.22 14.37
N GLY A 148 -20.62 11.26 13.07
CA GLY A 148 -20.94 12.48 12.33
C GLY A 148 -19.83 13.04 11.45
N TYR A 149 -18.68 12.36 11.36
CA TYR A 149 -17.58 12.74 10.47
C TYR A 149 -17.97 12.61 8.99
N ARG A 150 -17.27 13.36 8.15
CA ARG A 150 -17.13 13.07 6.72
C ARG A 150 -15.83 12.31 6.51
N THR A 151 -15.88 11.24 5.74
CA THR A 151 -14.75 10.32 5.60
C THR A 151 -14.24 10.34 4.16
N SER A 152 -12.95 10.53 3.98
CA SER A 152 -12.32 10.48 2.67
C SER A 152 -10.98 9.76 2.74
N ALA A 153 -10.56 9.15 1.63
CA ALA A 153 -9.26 8.51 1.52
C ALA A 153 -8.61 8.77 0.17
N CYS A 154 -7.28 8.83 0.15
CA CYS A 154 -6.48 8.87 -1.06
C CYS A 154 -5.35 7.85 -1.02
N GLY A 155 -5.13 7.12 -2.12
CA GLY A 155 -3.98 6.24 -2.35
C GLY A 155 -4.24 4.75 -2.11
N LYS A 156 -3.22 4.01 -1.65
CA LYS A 156 -3.19 2.54 -1.59
C LYS A 156 -4.26 2.00 -0.64
N TRP A 157 -5.11 1.10 -1.14
CA TRP A 157 -6.09 0.38 -0.33
C TRP A 157 -5.56 -0.95 0.18
N HIS A 158 -5.19 -1.85 -0.74
CA HIS A 158 -4.59 -3.16 -0.47
C HIS A 158 -5.41 -4.10 0.43
N LEU A 159 -6.74 -3.99 0.37
CA LEU A 159 -7.69 -4.77 1.17
C LEU A 159 -8.88 -5.28 0.33
N SER A 160 -8.63 -5.54 -0.95
CA SER A 160 -9.60 -6.13 -1.88
C SER A 160 -8.93 -7.23 -2.69
N MET A 161 -9.57 -8.39 -2.79
CA MET A 161 -9.05 -9.47 -3.64
C MET A 161 -8.99 -9.06 -5.11
N LEU A 162 -8.06 -9.68 -5.82
CA LEU A 162 -7.88 -9.52 -7.25
C LEU A 162 -9.19 -9.65 -8.05
N HIS A 163 -10.06 -10.62 -7.71
CA HIS A 163 -11.31 -10.79 -8.44
C HIS A 163 -12.34 -9.68 -8.20
N ASP A 164 -12.26 -8.98 -7.07
CA ASP A 164 -13.15 -7.86 -6.72
C ASP A 164 -12.64 -6.52 -7.28
N GLN A 165 -11.39 -6.46 -7.77
CA GLN A 165 -10.76 -5.25 -8.34
C GLN A 165 -11.24 -5.00 -9.78
N ASN A 166 -12.56 -4.98 -9.98
CA ASN A 166 -13.19 -4.75 -11.26
C ASN A 166 -14.38 -3.77 -11.14
N GLY A 167 -14.76 -3.17 -12.25
CA GLY A 167 -15.82 -2.16 -12.28
C GLY A 167 -17.27 -2.65 -12.15
N THR A 168 -17.48 -3.92 -11.80
CA THR A 168 -18.82 -4.53 -11.68
C THR A 168 -19.18 -4.94 -10.25
N GLY A 169 -18.23 -4.84 -9.32
CA GLY A 169 -18.40 -5.21 -7.92
C GLY A 169 -18.21 -6.71 -7.65
N PRO A 170 -18.46 -7.16 -6.40
CA PRO A 170 -19.05 -6.39 -5.31
C PRO A 170 -18.14 -5.26 -4.78
N PHE A 171 -18.75 -4.16 -4.31
CA PHE A 171 -18.04 -2.97 -3.82
C PHE A 171 -18.03 -2.84 -2.30
N ASP A 172 -18.55 -3.83 -1.60
CA ASP A 172 -18.65 -3.86 -0.13
C ASP A 172 -17.28 -4.07 0.54
N HIS A 173 -16.26 -4.55 -0.18
CA HIS A 173 -14.87 -4.63 0.29
C HIS A 173 -13.98 -3.46 -0.19
N TRP A 174 -14.54 -2.53 -0.96
CA TRP A 174 -13.84 -1.34 -1.44
C TRP A 174 -13.88 -0.24 -0.39
N PRO A 175 -13.03 0.79 -0.47
CA PRO A 175 -13.02 1.91 0.49
C PRO A 175 -14.41 2.52 0.71
N THR A 176 -15.17 2.75 -0.37
CA THR A 176 -16.52 3.32 -0.27
C THR A 176 -17.56 2.35 0.30
N GLY A 177 -17.31 1.04 0.20
CA GLY A 177 -18.08 0.02 0.92
C GLY A 177 -17.72 -0.06 2.40
N ARG A 178 -16.51 0.38 2.76
CA ARG A 178 -15.94 0.33 4.12
C ARG A 178 -15.85 1.70 4.77
N GLY A 179 -16.93 2.46 4.64
CA GLY A 179 -17.17 3.68 5.42
C GLY A 179 -16.57 4.97 4.87
N PHE A 180 -15.77 4.96 3.81
CA PHE A 180 -15.31 6.20 3.17
C PHE A 180 -16.42 6.80 2.27
N ASP A 181 -16.78 8.07 2.47
CA ASP A 181 -17.72 8.76 1.59
C ASP A 181 -17.11 9.04 0.20
N LYS A 182 -15.78 9.22 0.16
CA LYS A 182 -14.99 9.44 -1.07
C LYS A 182 -13.66 8.69 -1.02
N TRP A 183 -13.25 8.15 -2.17
CA TRP A 183 -11.93 7.57 -2.33
C TRP A 183 -11.35 7.79 -3.72
N TYR A 184 -10.05 8.06 -3.77
CA TYR A 184 -9.26 8.12 -4.99
C TYR A 184 -7.95 7.35 -4.80
N GLY A 185 -7.68 6.28 -5.55
CA GLY A 185 -6.55 5.42 -5.22
C GLY A 185 -6.39 4.20 -6.12
N PHE A 186 -5.61 3.23 -5.64
CA PHE A 186 -5.38 1.96 -6.30
C PHE A 186 -5.52 0.80 -5.31
N HIS A 187 -5.92 -0.39 -5.82
CA HIS A 187 -6.19 -1.56 -4.97
C HIS A 187 -4.97 -2.44 -4.72
N GLY A 188 -4.05 -2.56 -5.68
CA GLY A 188 -2.93 -3.51 -5.62
C GLY A 188 -1.87 -3.19 -4.57
N SER A 189 -0.97 -4.15 -4.34
CA SER A 189 0.20 -4.02 -3.47
C SER A 189 1.22 -2.96 -3.90
N ALA A 190 1.30 -2.68 -5.20
CA ALA A 190 2.23 -1.74 -5.82
C ALA A 190 1.60 -1.12 -7.06
N VAL A 191 2.10 0.04 -7.48
CA VAL A 191 1.64 0.71 -8.69
C VAL A 191 2.77 1.53 -9.32
N ASP A 192 2.75 1.70 -10.63
CA ASP A 192 3.63 2.64 -11.32
C ASP A 192 3.27 4.09 -10.95
N HIS A 193 4.21 4.85 -10.39
CA HIS A 193 3.96 6.23 -9.94
C HIS A 193 3.90 7.27 -11.07
N PHE A 194 4.36 6.95 -12.28
CA PHE A 194 4.24 7.80 -13.47
C PHE A 194 3.03 7.37 -14.32
N HIS A 195 2.66 6.09 -14.29
CA HIS A 195 1.54 5.54 -15.05
C HIS A 195 0.55 4.68 -14.26
N PRO A 196 -0.04 5.21 -13.17
CA PRO A 196 -0.80 4.40 -12.24
C PRO A 196 -2.16 3.95 -12.77
N GLU A 197 -2.62 2.81 -12.24
CA GLU A 197 -3.98 2.31 -12.44
C GLU A 197 -4.87 2.79 -11.30
N MET A 198 -5.61 3.87 -11.55
CA MET A 198 -6.35 4.58 -10.52
C MET A 198 -7.85 4.29 -10.59
N PHE A 199 -8.51 4.48 -9.46
CA PHE A 199 -9.95 4.43 -9.27
C PHE A 199 -10.42 5.67 -8.52
N GLU A 200 -11.58 6.17 -8.90
CA GLU A 200 -12.36 7.18 -8.18
C GLU A 200 -13.64 6.49 -7.73
N ASN A 201 -13.75 6.27 -6.42
CA ASN A 201 -14.80 5.47 -5.78
C ASN A 201 -14.85 4.06 -6.39
N THR A 202 -15.89 3.73 -7.15
CA THR A 202 -16.09 2.41 -7.77
C THR A 202 -15.84 2.41 -9.28
N THR A 203 -15.25 3.48 -9.81
CA THR A 203 -15.02 3.67 -11.25
C THR A 203 -13.55 3.87 -11.54
N ALA A 204 -13.05 3.32 -12.66
CA ALA A 204 -11.68 3.58 -13.09
C ALA A 204 -11.47 5.08 -13.32
N ALA A 205 -10.34 5.59 -12.85
CA ALA A 205 -9.92 6.96 -13.00
C ALA A 205 -8.69 7.05 -13.89
N TYR A 206 -8.66 8.10 -14.70
CA TYR A 206 -7.63 8.37 -15.68
C TYR A 206 -7.07 9.75 -15.33
N PRO A 207 -5.94 9.82 -14.58
CA PRO A 207 -5.35 11.09 -14.20
C PRO A 207 -5.03 11.93 -15.45
N ASP A 208 -5.33 13.23 -15.41
CA ASP A 208 -4.92 14.12 -16.49
C ASP A 208 -3.41 14.34 -16.37
N LYS A 209 -2.65 13.69 -17.27
CA LYS A 209 -1.20 13.66 -17.18
C LYS A 209 -0.60 14.90 -17.84
N SER A 210 0.07 15.71 -17.03
CA SER A 210 1.09 16.62 -17.52
C SER A 210 2.40 15.86 -17.76
N ASP A 211 3.35 16.50 -18.46
CA ASP A 211 4.69 15.95 -18.73
C ASP A 211 5.46 15.56 -17.44
N ASN A 212 5.08 16.13 -16.29
CA ASN A 212 5.73 15.90 -14.99
C ASN A 212 4.79 15.24 -13.98
N TYR A 213 3.82 14.45 -14.44
CA TYR A 213 2.90 13.75 -13.53
C TYR A 213 3.66 12.83 -12.57
N HIS A 214 3.31 12.88 -11.28
CA HIS A 214 3.75 11.91 -10.29
C HIS A 214 2.62 11.60 -9.29
N LEU A 215 2.43 10.33 -8.95
CA LEU A 215 1.31 9.89 -8.13
C LEU A 215 1.26 10.55 -6.74
N SER A 216 2.39 10.73 -6.05
CA SER A 216 2.39 11.38 -4.72
C SER A 216 1.83 12.80 -4.76
N GLU A 217 2.04 13.53 -5.87
CA GLU A 217 1.51 14.89 -6.06
C GLU A 217 0.00 14.84 -6.28
N ASP A 218 -0.46 13.96 -7.18
CA ASP A 218 -1.89 13.80 -7.49
C ASP A 218 -2.69 13.34 -6.26
N LEU A 219 -2.16 12.40 -5.47
CA LEU A 219 -2.79 11.98 -4.22
C LEU A 219 -3.00 13.16 -3.27
N VAL A 220 -1.99 14.01 -3.07
CA VAL A 220 -2.09 15.19 -2.21
C VAL A 220 -3.02 16.25 -2.80
N ASP A 221 -2.98 16.48 -4.10
CA ASP A 221 -3.91 17.42 -4.76
C ASP A 221 -5.37 16.97 -4.60
N ARG A 222 -5.63 15.67 -4.70
CA ARG A 222 -6.96 15.09 -4.44
C ARG A 222 -7.35 15.16 -2.97
N SER A 223 -6.43 14.91 -2.04
CA SER A 223 -6.64 15.12 -0.61
C SER A 223 -7.07 16.57 -0.31
N ILE A 224 -6.32 17.54 -0.81
CA ILE A 224 -6.63 18.97 -0.66
C ILE A 224 -7.98 19.29 -1.29
N GLN A 225 -8.28 18.75 -2.49
CA GLN A 225 -9.57 18.96 -3.15
C GLN A 225 -10.75 18.42 -2.31
N TYR A 226 -10.63 17.20 -1.76
CA TYR A 226 -11.67 16.61 -0.91
C TYR A 226 -11.88 17.42 0.37
N ILE A 227 -10.81 17.89 1.01
CA ILE A 227 -10.92 18.72 2.20
C ILE A 227 -11.53 20.09 1.86
N LYS A 228 -11.12 20.74 0.76
CA LYS A 228 -11.76 21.99 0.28
C LYS A 228 -13.27 21.81 0.07
N ASN A 229 -13.68 20.71 -0.57
CA ASN A 229 -15.09 20.40 -0.77
C ASN A 229 -15.83 20.22 0.57
N HIS A 230 -15.20 19.57 1.55
CA HIS A 230 -15.75 19.45 2.91
C HIS A 230 -15.90 20.82 3.59
N LEU A 231 -14.85 21.66 3.57
CA LEU A 231 -14.87 22.99 4.18
C LEU A 231 -15.94 23.91 3.56
N VAL A 232 -16.30 23.71 2.29
CA VAL A 232 -17.39 24.49 1.66
C VAL A 232 -18.77 23.90 1.95
N SER A 233 -18.90 22.57 2.03
CA SER A 233 -20.20 21.88 2.05
C SER A 233 -20.68 21.43 3.43
N SER A 234 -19.79 21.30 4.41
CA SER A 234 -20.06 20.72 5.73
C SER A 234 -19.06 21.24 6.78
N SER A 235 -18.74 22.53 6.74
CA SER A 235 -17.78 23.19 7.65
C SER A 235 -18.12 23.07 9.14
N ASP A 236 -19.37 22.75 9.46
CA ASP A 236 -19.87 22.54 10.83
C ASP A 236 -19.60 21.12 11.36
N ARG A 237 -18.97 20.26 10.55
CA ARG A 237 -18.65 18.87 10.89
C ARG A 237 -17.16 18.61 10.79
N PRO A 238 -16.60 17.70 11.61
CA PRO A 238 -15.22 17.27 11.44
C PRO A 238 -15.08 16.36 10.21
N PHE A 239 -13.86 16.27 9.68
CA PHE A 239 -13.50 15.30 8.66
C PHE A 239 -12.48 14.28 9.16
N PHE A 240 -12.52 13.09 8.58
CA PHE A 240 -11.49 12.08 8.64
C PHE A 240 -10.91 11.90 7.24
N HIS A 241 -9.60 12.06 7.11
CA HIS A 241 -8.88 11.86 5.87
C HIS A 241 -7.77 10.81 6.04
N PHE A 242 -7.82 9.75 5.24
CA PHE A 242 -6.82 8.68 5.22
C PHE A 242 -5.98 8.80 3.95
N LEU A 243 -4.75 9.29 4.10
CA LEU A 243 -3.80 9.43 3.01
C LEU A 243 -2.77 8.29 3.09
N SER A 244 -2.72 7.49 2.04
CA SER A 244 -1.98 6.23 2.02
C SER A 244 -1.10 6.20 0.78
N PHE A 245 0.16 6.58 0.93
CA PHE A 245 1.08 6.61 -0.20
C PHE A 245 1.41 5.19 -0.69
N GLY A 246 1.82 5.09 -1.97
CA GLY A 246 2.57 3.93 -2.46
C GLY A 246 4.08 4.09 -2.30
N ALA A 247 4.52 5.30 -1.94
CA ALA A 247 5.93 5.57 -1.66
C ALA A 247 6.29 5.06 -0.25
N THR A 248 7.45 4.44 -0.05
CA THR A 248 8.57 4.19 -0.98
C THR A 248 8.66 2.73 -1.41
N HIS A 249 7.52 2.09 -1.68
CA HIS A 249 7.47 0.72 -2.18
C HIS A 249 7.95 0.66 -3.64
N PHE A 250 8.43 -0.50 -4.10
CA PHE A 250 8.74 -0.67 -5.52
C PHE A 250 7.47 -0.47 -6.39
N PRO A 251 7.62 0.03 -7.64
CA PRO A 251 8.86 0.52 -8.23
C PRO A 251 9.28 1.89 -7.66
N LEU A 252 10.57 2.04 -7.35
CA LEU A 252 11.10 3.32 -6.88
C LEU A 252 11.14 4.32 -8.05
N HIS A 253 10.16 5.21 -8.11
CA HIS A 253 9.95 6.18 -9.18
C HIS A 253 10.04 7.59 -8.60
N VAL A 254 10.86 8.45 -9.21
CA VAL A 254 11.20 9.75 -8.65
C VAL A 254 11.31 10.79 -9.76
N PRO A 255 10.75 12.01 -9.57
CA PRO A 255 10.99 13.10 -10.50
C PRO A 255 12.49 13.42 -10.67
N ASP A 256 12.89 13.74 -11.90
CA ASP A 256 14.30 13.92 -12.28
C ASP A 256 15.05 14.97 -11.44
N ASP A 257 14.36 16.02 -10.99
CA ASP A 257 14.96 17.11 -10.22
C ASP A 257 15.30 16.73 -8.78
N TYR A 258 14.60 15.75 -8.19
CA TYR A 258 14.95 15.17 -6.89
C TYR A 258 16.12 14.20 -7.02
N LEU A 259 16.09 13.37 -8.05
CA LEU A 259 17.10 12.35 -8.29
C LEU A 259 18.51 12.91 -8.48
N GLN A 260 18.62 14.14 -8.98
CA GLN A 260 19.91 14.83 -9.14
C GLN A 260 20.50 15.35 -7.81
N ARG A 261 19.67 15.58 -6.78
CA ARG A 261 20.10 16.19 -5.50
C ARG A 261 20.98 15.27 -4.66
N ARG A 262 20.79 13.95 -4.80
CA ARG A 262 21.40 12.91 -3.95
C ARG A 262 22.61 12.21 -4.55
N ARG A 263 23.05 12.62 -5.75
CA ARG A 263 24.12 11.92 -6.47
C ARG A 263 25.44 11.94 -5.70
N GLY A 264 25.95 10.76 -5.35
CA GLY A 264 27.21 10.54 -4.62
C GLY A 264 27.08 10.56 -3.10
N ASP A 265 25.89 10.86 -2.54
CA ASP A 265 25.70 10.95 -1.08
C ASP A 265 25.94 9.59 -0.38
N TYR A 266 25.79 8.49 -1.12
CA TYR A 266 25.79 7.13 -0.60
C TYR A 266 27.02 6.28 -0.96
N ASP A 267 28.05 6.89 -1.56
CA ASP A 267 29.30 6.21 -1.96
C ASP A 267 30.06 5.61 -0.76
N MET A 268 29.82 6.12 0.46
CA MET A 268 30.41 5.59 1.69
C MET A 268 29.83 4.25 2.14
N GLY A 269 28.66 3.88 1.62
CA GLY A 269 28.02 2.59 1.85
C GLY A 269 27.18 2.45 3.12
N TRP A 270 26.32 1.43 3.11
CA TRP A 270 25.33 1.16 4.15
C TRP A 270 25.95 0.92 5.53
N ASP A 271 27.14 0.33 5.64
CA ASP A 271 27.77 0.09 6.94
C ASP A 271 28.12 1.40 7.66
N VAL A 272 28.57 2.41 6.90
CA VAL A 272 28.93 3.75 7.44
C VAL A 272 27.67 4.53 7.78
N ILE A 273 26.67 4.52 6.89
CA ILE A 273 25.39 5.21 7.12
C ILE A 273 24.65 4.59 8.31
N ARG A 274 24.59 3.26 8.41
CA ARG A 274 23.99 2.54 9.54
C ARG A 274 24.61 2.94 10.89
N GLU A 275 25.94 3.02 10.97
CA GLU A 275 26.63 3.49 12.18
C GLU A 275 26.37 4.98 12.45
N ALA A 276 26.28 5.81 11.41
CA ALA A 276 25.94 7.23 11.55
C ALA A 276 24.53 7.42 12.09
N ARG A 277 23.53 6.72 11.53
CA ARG A 277 22.14 6.71 12.02
C ARG A 277 22.06 6.22 13.44
N PHE A 278 22.77 5.14 13.79
CA PHE A 278 22.79 4.64 15.17
C PHE A 278 23.33 5.65 16.18
N ARG A 279 24.45 6.32 15.85
CA ARG A 279 25.00 7.40 16.69
C ARG A 279 24.00 8.55 16.82
N ARG A 280 23.42 8.98 15.70
CA ARG A 280 22.42 10.07 15.68
C ARG A 280 21.20 9.72 16.52
N GLN A 281 20.70 8.48 16.43
CA GLN A 281 19.57 8.00 17.21
C GLN A 281 19.82 8.09 18.72
N LYS A 282 21.04 7.76 19.18
CA LYS A 282 21.43 7.97 20.59
C LYS A 282 21.53 9.44 20.94
N GLU A 283 22.09 10.26 20.06
CA GLU A 283 22.24 11.70 20.29
C GLU A 283 20.88 12.41 20.46
N ILE A 284 19.88 12.05 19.65
CA ILE A 284 18.53 12.65 19.73
C ILE A 284 17.60 11.93 20.73
N GLY A 285 18.06 10.84 21.34
CA GLY A 285 17.33 10.09 22.36
C GLY A 285 16.16 9.24 21.84
N ILE A 286 16.05 9.01 20.53
CA ILE A 286 14.96 8.17 19.96
C ILE A 286 15.14 6.69 20.30
N ILE A 287 16.36 6.26 20.63
CA ILE A 287 16.64 4.94 21.19
C ILE A 287 17.30 5.07 22.58
N PRO A 288 17.14 4.07 23.47
CA PRO A 288 17.84 4.05 24.75
C PRO A 288 19.37 4.18 24.62
N PRO A 289 20.05 4.85 25.58
CA PRO A 289 21.52 5.00 25.54
C PRO A 289 22.29 3.68 25.52
N GLU A 290 21.76 2.66 26.20
CA GLU A 290 22.35 1.32 26.33
C GLU A 290 22.06 0.42 25.12
N THR A 291 21.23 0.88 24.16
CA THR A 291 20.93 0.11 22.96
C THR A 291 22.21 -0.28 22.23
N ARG A 292 22.25 -1.52 21.74
CA ARG A 292 23.34 -2.05 20.92
C ARG A 292 22.90 -2.10 19.48
N LEU A 293 23.79 -1.71 18.57
CA LEU A 293 23.54 -1.91 17.15
C LEU A 293 23.49 -3.41 16.88
N ALA A 294 22.39 -3.90 16.30
CA ALA A 294 22.31 -5.31 15.94
C ALA A 294 23.44 -5.69 14.98
N PRO A 295 23.99 -6.92 15.08
CA PRO A 295 24.92 -7.39 14.07
C PRO A 295 24.28 -7.38 12.69
N ARG A 296 25.10 -7.41 11.65
CA ARG A 296 24.60 -7.64 10.28
C ARG A 296 23.82 -8.95 10.26
N ASN A 297 22.70 -8.97 9.53
CA ASN A 297 21.95 -10.21 9.34
C ASN A 297 22.86 -11.29 8.71
N PRO A 298 22.72 -12.58 9.05
CA PRO A 298 23.59 -13.64 8.56
C PRO A 298 23.74 -13.74 7.04
N THR A 299 22.73 -13.31 6.27
CA THR A 299 22.75 -13.28 4.80
C THR A 299 23.44 -12.03 4.24
N GLY A 300 23.62 -10.98 5.05
CA GLY A 300 24.06 -9.67 4.58
C GLY A 300 25.55 -9.62 4.26
N THR A 301 25.88 -9.01 3.11
CA THR A 301 27.27 -8.76 2.70
C THR A 301 27.76 -7.40 3.24
N PRO A 302 28.98 -7.29 3.82
CA PRO A 302 29.56 -5.99 4.16
C PRO A 302 29.82 -5.14 2.91
N TRP A 303 29.70 -3.82 3.00
CA TRP A 303 29.94 -2.90 1.89
C TRP A 303 31.32 -3.09 1.27
N ALA A 304 32.34 -3.27 2.11
CA ALA A 304 33.73 -3.52 1.69
C ALA A 304 33.93 -4.88 0.99
N GLY A 305 32.94 -5.77 1.02
CA GLY A 305 32.94 -7.04 0.30
C GLY A 305 32.44 -6.93 -1.14
N LEU A 306 31.85 -5.80 -1.53
CA LEU A 306 31.41 -5.54 -2.90
C LEU A 306 32.56 -5.06 -3.79
N THR A 307 32.46 -5.29 -5.10
CA THR A 307 33.31 -4.63 -6.10
C THR A 307 32.94 -3.15 -6.25
N GLU A 308 33.83 -2.32 -6.81
CA GLU A 308 33.56 -0.90 -7.04
C GLU A 308 32.29 -0.67 -7.89
N ASP A 309 32.07 -1.49 -8.93
CA ASP A 309 30.86 -1.39 -9.75
C ASP A 309 29.59 -1.80 -8.98
N GLN A 310 29.68 -2.83 -8.13
CA GLN A 310 28.58 -3.23 -7.26
C GLN A 310 28.24 -2.15 -6.24
N GLN A 311 29.25 -1.51 -5.64
CA GLN A 311 29.08 -0.37 -4.75
C GLN A 311 28.41 0.80 -5.48
N ARG A 312 28.87 1.13 -6.68
CA ARG A 312 28.28 2.21 -7.50
C ARG A 312 26.80 1.96 -7.80
N TYR A 313 26.44 0.73 -8.18
CA TYR A 313 25.05 0.38 -8.46
C TYR A 313 24.18 0.40 -7.20
N ALA A 314 24.68 -0.18 -6.10
CA ALA A 314 23.96 -0.19 -4.84
C ALA A 314 23.78 1.21 -4.24
N ALA A 315 24.79 2.09 -4.33
CA ALA A 315 24.68 3.49 -3.93
C ALA A 315 23.58 4.20 -4.72
N ARG A 316 23.54 3.99 -6.04
CA ARG A 316 22.51 4.57 -6.91
C ARG A 316 21.10 4.16 -6.48
N GLY A 317 20.88 2.89 -6.10
CA GLY A 317 19.59 2.44 -5.57
C GLY A 317 19.16 3.22 -4.33
N GLN A 318 20.09 3.51 -3.42
CA GLN A 318 19.80 4.31 -2.23
C GLN A 318 19.55 5.79 -2.54
N GLU A 319 20.27 6.38 -3.51
CA GLU A 319 19.98 7.75 -3.97
C GLU A 319 18.55 7.89 -4.46
N VAL A 320 18.06 6.90 -5.22
CA VAL A 320 16.68 6.86 -5.72
C VAL A 320 15.70 6.73 -4.57
N TYR A 321 15.93 5.79 -3.65
CA TYR A 321 15.09 5.62 -2.45
C TYR A 321 14.99 6.92 -1.63
N ALA A 322 16.14 7.52 -1.32
CA ALA A 322 16.25 8.78 -0.59
C ALA A 322 15.45 9.89 -1.26
N ALA A 323 15.65 10.09 -2.56
CA ALA A 323 14.96 11.10 -3.33
C ALA A 323 13.44 10.85 -3.40
N PHE A 324 12.99 9.59 -3.40
CA PHE A 324 11.56 9.24 -3.37
C PHE A 324 10.90 9.60 -2.04
N LEU A 325 11.59 9.31 -0.92
CA LEU A 325 11.08 9.64 0.40
C LEU A 325 10.99 11.16 0.60
N GLU A 326 11.99 11.90 0.17
CA GLU A 326 12.02 13.38 0.25
C GLU A 326 10.96 14.03 -0.64
N HIS A 327 10.76 13.51 -1.85
CA HIS A 327 9.64 13.96 -2.70
C HIS A 327 8.29 13.74 -2.00
N THR A 328 8.12 12.60 -1.33
CA THR A 328 6.90 12.27 -0.61
C THR A 328 6.71 13.15 0.63
N ASP A 329 7.79 13.46 1.36
CA ASP A 329 7.80 14.43 2.46
C ASP A 329 7.36 15.83 1.99
N ASP A 330 7.96 16.33 0.90
CA ASP A 330 7.60 17.60 0.28
C ASP A 330 6.13 17.63 -0.19
N GLN A 331 5.59 16.50 -0.65
CA GLN A 331 4.17 16.41 -0.98
C GLN A 331 3.29 16.45 0.26
N LEU A 332 3.65 15.74 1.34
CA LEU A 332 2.90 15.84 2.59
C LEU A 332 2.93 17.26 3.16
N GLN A 333 4.05 17.97 3.01
CA GLN A 333 4.18 19.38 3.41
C GLN A 333 3.11 20.25 2.76
N ARG A 334 2.79 20.05 1.47
CA ARG A 334 1.73 20.81 0.77
C ARG A 334 0.35 20.62 1.44
N LEU A 335 0.03 19.40 1.89
CA LEU A 335 -1.21 19.14 2.62
C LEU A 335 -1.20 19.82 3.98
N VAL A 336 -0.10 19.70 4.73
CA VAL A 336 0.08 20.35 6.03
C VAL A 336 -0.02 21.88 5.93
N ASP A 337 0.63 22.47 4.93
CA ASP A 337 0.59 23.90 4.66
C ASP A 337 -0.81 24.37 4.30
N PHE A 338 -1.54 23.60 3.48
CA PHE A 338 -2.94 23.89 3.20
C PHE A 338 -3.79 23.86 4.48
N LEU A 339 -3.65 22.84 5.32
CA LEU A 339 -4.36 22.76 6.60
C LEU A 339 -4.02 23.94 7.52
N LYS A 340 -2.75 24.37 7.57
CA LYS A 340 -2.33 25.55 8.35
C LYS A 340 -2.94 26.83 7.77
N ALA A 341 -2.90 27.01 6.46
CA ALA A 341 -3.44 28.19 5.77
C ALA A 341 -4.95 28.35 5.97
N GLU A 342 -5.70 27.25 6.01
CA GLU A 342 -7.15 27.24 6.28
C GLU A 342 -7.51 27.17 7.78
N GLY A 343 -6.51 27.28 8.67
CA GLY A 343 -6.71 27.24 10.12
C GLY A 343 -7.27 25.91 10.64
N GLN A 344 -7.07 24.81 9.90
CA GLN A 344 -7.55 23.46 10.24
C GLN A 344 -6.50 22.63 10.98
N PHE A 345 -5.20 22.92 10.81
CA PHE A 345 -4.13 22.08 11.34
C PHE A 345 -4.17 21.94 12.86
N ASP A 346 -4.34 23.05 13.60
CA ASP A 346 -4.27 23.03 15.06
C ASP A 346 -5.38 22.18 15.70
N ASP A 347 -6.55 22.10 15.05
CA ASP A 347 -7.68 21.26 15.47
C ASP A 347 -7.76 19.94 14.68
N THR A 348 -6.63 19.45 14.16
CA THR A 348 -6.50 18.14 13.52
C THR A 348 -5.63 17.23 14.37
N ILE A 349 -6.13 16.03 14.70
CA ILE A 349 -5.29 14.92 15.16
C ILE A 349 -4.60 14.34 13.92
N PHE A 350 -3.29 14.48 13.85
CA PHE A 350 -2.47 14.02 12.73
C PHE A 350 -1.63 12.81 13.16
N LEU A 351 -1.76 11.68 12.47
CA LEU A 351 -0.91 10.50 12.63
C LEU A 351 -0.08 10.31 11.37
N LEU A 352 1.22 10.06 11.52
CA LEU A 352 2.12 9.62 10.45
C LEU A 352 2.83 8.34 10.90
N LEU A 353 2.80 7.30 10.06
CA LEU A 353 3.44 6.02 10.34
C LEU A 353 3.86 5.27 9.07
N SER A 354 4.76 4.30 9.22
CA SER A 354 5.02 3.27 8.20
C SER A 354 4.14 2.04 8.45
N ASP A 355 3.78 1.29 7.40
CA ASP A 355 2.94 0.08 7.52
C ASP A 355 3.71 -1.21 7.82
N ASN A 356 5.02 -1.23 7.62
CA ASN A 356 5.95 -2.29 8.02
C ASN A 356 7.39 -1.77 8.03
N GLY A 357 8.34 -2.61 8.42
CA GLY A 357 9.76 -2.31 8.27
C GLY A 357 10.21 -2.21 6.82
N ALA A 358 11.47 -1.82 6.63
CA ALA A 358 12.08 -1.67 5.30
C ALA A 358 12.11 -3.00 4.53
N THR A 359 11.82 -2.94 3.22
CA THR A 359 11.87 -4.11 2.31
C THR A 359 13.32 -4.51 1.97
N TYR A 360 13.57 -5.80 1.75
CA TYR A 360 14.88 -6.33 1.34
C TYR A 360 14.89 -6.86 -0.11
N GLY A 361 13.83 -6.55 -0.87
CA GLY A 361 13.52 -7.20 -2.15
C GLY A 361 14.55 -7.08 -3.27
N GLY A 362 15.55 -6.20 -3.16
CA GLY A 362 16.53 -5.96 -4.21
C GLY A 362 17.80 -6.83 -4.15
N GLY A 363 17.92 -7.75 -3.19
CA GLY A 363 19.08 -8.65 -3.09
C GLY A 363 20.40 -7.91 -2.86
N LEU A 364 21.53 -8.48 -3.31
CA LEU A 364 22.88 -8.01 -2.95
C LEU A 364 23.16 -6.55 -3.32
N VAL A 365 22.74 -6.12 -4.51
CA VAL A 365 23.07 -4.79 -5.06
C VAL A 365 21.86 -3.94 -5.42
N GLY A 366 20.64 -4.49 -5.39
CA GLY A 366 19.43 -3.88 -5.94
C GLY A 366 19.06 -4.48 -7.30
N LEU A 367 17.87 -4.14 -7.79
CA LEU A 367 17.29 -4.65 -9.03
C LEU A 367 16.86 -3.51 -9.95
N THR A 368 17.02 -3.67 -11.27
CA THR A 368 16.43 -2.74 -12.26
C THR A 368 14.94 -3.04 -12.46
N ASP A 369 14.55 -4.31 -12.30
CA ASP A 369 13.19 -4.81 -12.47
C ASP A 369 12.92 -5.95 -11.46
N VAL A 370 12.12 -5.65 -10.44
CA VAL A 370 11.76 -6.59 -9.36
C VAL A 370 11.01 -7.80 -9.90
N ARG A 371 10.08 -7.61 -10.84
CA ARG A 371 9.22 -8.70 -11.33
C ARG A 371 9.96 -9.62 -12.28
N ARG A 372 10.84 -9.08 -13.12
CA ARG A 372 11.76 -9.88 -13.92
C ARG A 372 12.57 -10.82 -13.04
N SER A 373 13.16 -10.28 -11.96
CA SER A 373 13.92 -11.08 -11.00
C SER A 373 13.07 -12.18 -10.35
N ALA A 374 11.87 -11.83 -9.88
CA ALA A 374 10.98 -12.77 -9.19
C ALA A 374 10.51 -13.97 -10.05
N TYR A 375 10.32 -13.76 -11.35
CA TYR A 375 9.66 -14.76 -12.22
C TYR A 375 10.58 -15.37 -13.31
N LEU A 376 11.62 -14.66 -13.75
CA LEU A 376 12.59 -15.15 -14.75
C LEU A 376 14.00 -15.35 -14.16
N GLY A 377 14.24 -14.91 -12.93
CA GLY A 377 15.54 -14.88 -12.30
C GLY A 377 16.28 -13.56 -12.53
N GLU A 378 17.37 -13.39 -11.79
CA GLU A 378 18.18 -12.17 -11.80
C GLU A 378 18.89 -11.96 -13.15
N GLU A 379 19.00 -10.68 -13.53
CA GLU A 379 19.75 -10.25 -14.70
C GLU A 379 21.27 -10.37 -14.46
N PRO A 380 22.08 -10.67 -15.50
CA PRO A 380 23.53 -10.59 -15.38
C PRO A 380 23.95 -9.18 -14.94
N PHE A 381 24.81 -9.10 -13.91
CA PHE A 381 25.19 -7.81 -13.31
C PHE A 381 25.73 -6.78 -14.32
N ALA A 382 26.43 -7.20 -15.37
CA ALA A 382 26.92 -6.29 -16.42
C ALA A 382 25.78 -5.59 -17.20
N GLU A 383 24.65 -6.27 -17.39
CA GLU A 383 23.46 -5.70 -18.04
C GLU A 383 22.74 -4.73 -17.09
N VAL A 384 22.62 -5.11 -15.82
CA VAL A 384 22.07 -4.26 -14.76
C VAL A 384 22.89 -2.96 -14.61
N LEU A 385 24.22 -3.07 -14.54
CA LEU A 385 25.12 -1.93 -14.45
C LEU A 385 25.05 -1.01 -15.69
N ALA A 386 24.91 -1.58 -16.90
CA ALA A 386 24.76 -0.79 -18.12
C ALA A 386 23.48 0.06 -18.11
N ASN A 387 22.49 -0.31 -17.28
CA ASN A 387 21.20 0.33 -17.14
C ASN A 387 21.06 1.16 -15.85
N ILE A 388 22.17 1.45 -15.15
CA ILE A 388 22.18 2.19 -13.88
C ILE A 388 21.48 3.56 -13.94
N ASP A 389 21.56 4.25 -15.08
CA ASP A 389 20.95 5.57 -15.27
C ASP A 389 19.42 5.49 -15.41
N LEU A 390 18.85 4.29 -15.54
CA LEU A 390 17.40 4.08 -15.65
C LEU A 390 16.73 3.99 -14.27
N LEU A 391 17.49 3.73 -13.20
CA LEU A 391 16.95 3.65 -11.84
C LEU A 391 16.29 4.97 -11.42
N GLY A 392 15.06 4.87 -10.90
CA GLY A 392 14.24 6.03 -10.52
C GLY A 392 13.33 6.56 -11.62
N THR A 393 13.52 6.14 -12.87
CA THR A 393 12.76 6.66 -14.02
C THR A 393 11.58 5.76 -14.38
N GLU A 394 10.63 6.28 -15.18
CA GLU A 394 9.52 5.51 -15.78
C GLU A 394 9.96 4.27 -16.56
N ALA A 395 11.24 4.20 -16.93
CA ALA A 395 11.77 3.07 -17.65
C ALA A 395 12.05 1.89 -16.72
N SER A 396 12.30 2.09 -15.43
CA SER A 396 12.69 1.02 -14.48
C SER A 396 11.53 0.49 -13.65
N GLN A 397 11.72 -0.65 -12.99
CA GLN A 397 10.83 -1.17 -11.95
C GLN A 397 11.67 -1.58 -10.73
N CYS A 398 12.49 -0.64 -10.26
CA CYS A 398 13.66 -0.93 -9.44
C CYS A 398 13.36 -1.04 -7.94
N GLU A 399 14.32 -1.67 -7.24
CA GLU A 399 14.39 -1.82 -5.79
C GLU A 399 15.85 -1.70 -5.34
N TYR A 400 16.09 -1.12 -4.15
CA TYR A 400 17.42 -0.94 -3.58
C TYR A 400 18.01 -2.22 -2.93
N ALA A 401 19.30 -2.20 -2.58
CA ALA A 401 19.98 -3.37 -2.03
C ALA A 401 19.53 -3.75 -0.60
N GLU A 402 19.60 -5.05 -0.25
CA GLU A 402 19.30 -5.56 1.09
C GLU A 402 20.13 -4.90 2.21
N GLY A 403 21.36 -4.46 1.90
CA GLY A 403 22.23 -3.78 2.85
C GLY A 403 21.66 -2.43 3.28
N TRP A 404 20.99 -1.74 2.35
CA TRP A 404 20.28 -0.49 2.63
C TRP A 404 19.02 -0.72 3.45
N ALA A 405 18.29 -1.82 3.23
CA ALA A 405 17.16 -2.20 4.08
C ALA A 405 17.56 -2.32 5.56
N GLN A 406 18.75 -2.86 5.86
CA GLN A 406 19.21 -2.96 7.26
C GLN A 406 19.67 -1.62 7.82
N ALA A 407 20.18 -0.74 6.96
CA ALA A 407 20.47 0.65 7.33
C ALA A 407 19.17 1.43 7.60
N SER A 408 18.12 1.21 6.82
CA SER A 408 16.77 1.75 7.01
C SER A 408 16.12 1.28 8.31
N ASN A 409 16.36 0.03 8.71
CA ASN A 409 15.87 -0.51 9.98
C ASN A 409 16.80 -0.28 11.18
N THR A 410 17.82 0.57 11.09
CA THR A 410 18.75 0.83 12.22
C THR A 410 17.97 1.16 13.51
N PRO A 411 18.27 0.54 14.67
CA PRO A 411 19.38 -0.39 14.98
C PRO A 411 19.03 -1.88 14.87
N LEU A 412 17.91 -2.22 14.26
CA LEU A 412 17.20 -3.49 14.39
C LEU A 412 17.74 -4.61 13.48
N LYS A 413 17.29 -5.84 13.74
CA LYS A 413 17.53 -7.03 12.92
C LYS A 413 16.41 -7.20 11.89
N TRP A 414 16.75 -7.80 10.75
CA TRP A 414 15.78 -8.23 9.73
C TRP A 414 14.90 -7.10 9.15
N TYR A 415 13.87 -7.48 8.40
CA TYR A 415 13.19 -6.64 7.42
C TYR A 415 11.68 -6.89 7.37
N LYS A 416 10.98 -6.19 6.49
CA LYS A 416 9.63 -6.56 6.02
C LYS A 416 9.52 -8.08 5.81
N ALA A 417 8.35 -8.63 6.13
CA ALA A 417 7.99 -10.05 6.18
C ALA A 417 8.58 -10.85 7.35
N ASP A 418 9.60 -10.35 8.06
CA ASP A 418 10.12 -11.00 9.27
C ASP A 418 9.40 -10.49 10.54
N THR A 419 9.16 -11.35 11.52
CA THR A 419 8.50 -10.97 12.80
C THR A 419 9.45 -10.41 13.87
N PHE A 420 10.72 -10.22 13.52
CA PHE A 420 11.72 -9.49 14.31
C PHE A 420 11.48 -7.98 14.27
N GLU A 421 12.07 -7.23 15.20
CA GLU A 421 11.80 -5.80 15.35
C GLU A 421 12.01 -5.00 14.06
N GLY A 422 12.97 -5.35 13.20
CA GLY A 422 13.16 -4.64 11.93
C GLY A 422 12.04 -4.84 10.91
N GLY A 423 11.18 -5.85 11.07
CA GLY A 423 9.98 -6.01 10.23
C GLY A 423 8.71 -5.43 10.84
N ILE A 424 8.63 -5.36 12.17
CA ILE A 424 7.39 -5.00 12.89
C ILE A 424 7.45 -3.68 13.64
N ARG A 425 8.62 -3.10 13.96
CA ARG A 425 8.71 -1.80 14.64
C ARG A 425 8.72 -0.68 13.61
N ALA A 426 7.73 0.20 13.69
CA ALA A 426 7.54 1.30 12.75
C ALA A 426 7.62 2.66 13.46
N PRO A 427 8.04 3.73 12.77
CA PRO A 427 7.89 5.07 13.29
C PRO A 427 6.39 5.41 13.41
N LEU A 428 6.02 6.12 14.47
CA LEU A 428 4.70 6.70 14.66
C LEU A 428 4.86 8.10 15.25
N ILE A 429 4.32 9.09 14.56
CA ILE A 429 4.23 10.48 15.02
C ILE A 429 2.75 10.81 15.24
N VAL A 430 2.44 11.45 16.36
CA VAL A 430 1.11 11.95 16.69
C VAL A 430 1.19 13.44 17.02
N SER A 431 0.52 14.29 16.25
CA SER A 431 0.45 15.75 16.46
C SER A 431 -0.99 16.19 16.66
N TRP A 432 -1.25 17.04 17.64
CA TRP A 432 -2.55 17.70 17.82
C TRP A 432 -2.37 18.99 18.64
N PRO A 433 -2.07 20.13 18.00
CA PRO A 433 -1.70 21.35 18.71
C PRO A 433 -2.76 21.85 19.72
N ASN A 434 -4.05 21.79 19.38
CA ASN A 434 -5.15 22.14 20.31
C ASN A 434 -5.50 21.01 21.30
N GLY A 435 -4.83 19.87 21.20
CA GLY A 435 -5.04 18.69 22.03
C GLY A 435 -4.36 18.76 23.40
N ASP A 436 -3.60 19.82 23.68
CA ASP A 436 -2.73 19.94 24.84
C ASP A 436 -1.73 18.77 24.99
N ILE A 437 -1.34 18.12 23.88
CA ILE A 437 -0.31 17.08 23.91
C ILE A 437 1.08 17.71 23.95
N PRO A 438 2.05 17.12 24.67
CA PRO A 438 3.43 17.59 24.64
C PRO A 438 4.03 17.61 23.24
N ALA A 439 4.87 18.60 22.97
CA ALA A 439 5.50 18.84 21.67
C ALA A 439 7.00 18.47 21.73
N GLY A 440 7.48 17.72 20.73
CA GLY A 440 8.86 17.26 20.59
C GLY A 440 9.24 16.06 21.47
N GLU A 441 8.31 15.49 22.24
CA GLU A 441 8.61 14.40 23.18
C GLU A 441 8.61 13.01 22.53
N ILE A 442 9.15 12.03 23.26
CA ILE A 442 9.26 10.63 22.85
C ILE A 442 8.49 9.74 23.85
N ARG A 443 7.88 8.66 23.36
CA ARG A 443 7.18 7.62 24.14
C ARG A 443 7.71 6.24 23.82
N ASP A 444 7.93 5.46 24.88
CA ASP A 444 8.55 4.14 24.85
C ASP A 444 7.62 2.99 25.28
N GLN A 445 6.37 3.31 25.59
CA GLN A 445 5.34 2.31 25.87
C GLN A 445 5.07 1.45 24.63
N TYR A 446 4.89 0.15 24.86
CA TYR A 446 4.67 -0.82 23.79
C TYR A 446 3.23 -0.71 23.27
N HIS A 447 3.10 -0.45 21.97
CA HIS A 447 1.83 -0.36 21.26
C HIS A 447 1.88 -1.08 19.92
N HIS A 448 0.71 -1.43 19.40
CA HIS A 448 0.54 -2.07 18.10
C HIS A 448 -0.50 -1.34 17.25
N ALA A 449 -0.51 -1.53 15.93
CA ALA A 449 -1.44 -0.91 14.99
C ALA A 449 -2.93 -1.07 15.37
N ILE A 450 -3.28 -2.18 16.04
CA ILE A 450 -4.65 -2.41 16.53
C ILE A 450 -5.08 -1.44 17.62
N ASP A 451 -4.14 -0.72 18.23
CA ASP A 451 -4.39 0.22 19.31
C ASP A 451 -4.78 1.61 18.76
N VAL A 452 -4.60 1.88 17.46
CA VAL A 452 -4.90 3.18 16.83
C VAL A 452 -6.39 3.53 16.85
N LEU A 453 -7.25 2.63 16.39
CA LEU A 453 -8.70 2.86 16.37
C LEU A 453 -9.26 3.19 17.77
N PRO A 454 -9.04 2.37 18.82
CA PRO A 454 -9.55 2.70 20.16
C PRO A 454 -8.93 3.97 20.72
N THR A 455 -7.68 4.29 20.36
CA THR A 455 -7.04 5.55 20.75
C THR A 455 -7.74 6.76 20.13
N LEU A 456 -8.00 6.74 18.82
CA LEU A 456 -8.66 7.85 18.15
C LEU A 456 -10.08 8.08 18.67
N LEU A 457 -10.86 7.00 18.89
CA LEU A 457 -12.16 7.10 19.54
C LEU A 457 -12.04 7.73 20.93
N ASN A 458 -11.06 7.31 21.73
CA ASN A 458 -10.83 7.86 23.06
C ASN A 458 -10.42 9.35 23.02
N MET A 459 -9.56 9.76 22.09
CA MET A 459 -9.10 11.16 21.94
C MET A 459 -10.25 12.11 21.60
N ILE A 460 -11.24 11.66 20.83
CA ILE A 460 -12.41 12.46 20.47
C ILE A 460 -13.58 12.30 21.47
N ASN A 461 -13.37 11.58 22.57
CA ASN A 461 -14.41 11.19 23.54
C ASN A 461 -15.60 10.47 22.87
N GLY A 462 -15.33 9.66 21.86
CA GLY A 462 -16.29 8.80 21.19
C GLY A 462 -16.18 7.35 21.66
N ASP A 463 -17.26 6.60 21.47
CA ASP A 463 -17.30 5.16 21.69
C ASP A 463 -17.54 4.45 20.35
N MET A 464 -17.19 3.15 20.28
CA MET A 464 -17.60 2.31 19.16
C MET A 464 -19.13 2.23 19.14
N PRO A 465 -19.82 2.56 18.03
CA PRO A 465 -21.27 2.48 17.97
C PRO A 465 -21.78 1.06 18.25
N ASP A 466 -22.86 0.91 19.01
CA ASP A 466 -23.47 -0.40 19.31
C ASP A 466 -23.89 -1.17 18.04
N LYS A 467 -24.23 -0.43 16.98
CA LYS A 467 -24.58 -0.95 15.66
C LYS A 467 -24.06 -0.04 14.57
N VAL A 468 -23.55 -0.63 13.50
CA VAL A 468 -23.22 0.05 12.25
C VAL A 468 -23.86 -0.72 11.10
N ASP A 469 -24.62 -0.03 10.25
CA ASP A 469 -25.38 -0.64 9.14
C ASP A 469 -26.21 -1.88 9.55
N GLY A 470 -26.73 -1.86 10.78
CA GLY A 470 -27.57 -2.93 11.35
C GLY A 470 -26.81 -4.10 11.98
N GLN A 471 -25.48 -4.14 11.87
CA GLN A 471 -24.63 -5.20 12.45
C GLN A 471 -24.05 -4.77 13.80
N THR A 472 -23.88 -5.73 14.71
CA THR A 472 -23.12 -5.53 15.94
C THR A 472 -21.63 -5.63 15.62
N PRO A 473 -20.81 -4.60 15.92
CA PRO A 473 -19.38 -4.69 15.69
C PRO A 473 -18.74 -5.86 16.45
N LEU A 474 -17.78 -6.53 15.81
CA LEU A 474 -16.86 -7.44 16.49
C LEU A 474 -16.15 -6.68 17.62
N SER A 475 -15.84 -7.31 18.75
CA SER A 475 -15.14 -6.61 19.85
C SER A 475 -13.79 -6.04 19.37
N ILE A 476 -13.46 -4.82 19.79
CA ILE A 476 -12.11 -4.26 19.61
C ILE A 476 -11.12 -5.14 20.39
N GLN A 477 -9.94 -5.38 19.80
CA GLN A 477 -8.89 -6.20 20.42
C GLN A 477 -7.67 -5.38 20.84
N GLY A 478 -7.51 -4.18 20.28
CA GLY A 478 -6.53 -3.22 20.77
C GLY A 478 -6.96 -2.47 22.02
N GLU A 479 -6.01 -1.78 22.63
CA GLU A 479 -6.19 -0.95 23.82
C GLU A 479 -5.80 0.49 23.49
N SER A 480 -6.53 1.49 23.99
CA SER A 480 -6.17 2.89 23.76
C SER A 480 -4.82 3.23 24.40
N PHE A 481 -3.91 3.81 23.63
CA PHE A 481 -2.65 4.37 24.11
C PHE A 481 -2.72 5.86 24.44
N ALA A 482 -3.91 6.47 24.47
CA ALA A 482 -4.05 7.89 24.80
C ALA A 482 -3.47 8.25 26.18
N TYR A 483 -3.38 7.29 27.11
CA TYR A 483 -2.72 7.50 28.40
C TYR A 483 -1.25 7.93 28.25
N ALA A 484 -0.55 7.43 27.21
CA ALA A 484 0.85 7.75 26.96
C ALA A 484 1.01 9.20 26.48
N LEU A 485 -0.01 9.81 25.88
CA LEU A 485 0.02 11.22 25.48
C LEU A 485 0.10 12.14 26.71
N ASP A 486 -0.68 11.82 27.75
CA ASP A 486 -0.79 12.62 28.98
C ASP A 486 0.26 12.26 30.05
N HIS A 487 0.78 11.03 30.02
CA HIS A 487 1.61 10.44 31.08
C HIS A 487 2.83 9.71 30.53
N ALA A 488 3.90 10.47 30.24
CA ALA A 488 5.14 9.95 29.66
C ALA A 488 5.77 8.79 30.44
N GLU A 489 5.63 8.77 31.76
CA GLU A 489 6.23 7.75 32.66
C GLU A 489 5.26 6.63 33.04
N ALA A 490 4.06 6.59 32.44
CA ALA A 490 3.11 5.53 32.72
C ALA A 490 3.63 4.20 32.16
N PRO A 491 3.50 3.08 32.90
CA PRO A 491 3.90 1.78 32.38
C PRO A 491 3.02 1.38 31.20
N THR A 492 3.56 0.54 30.32
CA THR A 492 2.80 -0.12 29.25
C THR A 492 1.55 -0.80 29.81
N THR A 493 0.37 -0.46 29.28
CA THR A 493 -0.89 -1.13 29.65
C THR A 493 -1.06 -2.46 28.93
N LYS A 494 -0.63 -2.52 27.66
CA LYS A 494 -0.73 -3.70 26.81
C LYS A 494 0.01 -4.88 27.43
N LYS A 495 -0.63 -6.06 27.36
CA LYS A 495 -0.11 -7.28 28.00
C LYS A 495 0.46 -8.30 27.04
N VAL A 496 -0.21 -8.50 25.92
CA VAL A 496 0.15 -9.51 24.94
C VAL A 496 -0.09 -8.97 23.54
N GLN A 497 0.80 -9.30 22.61
CA GLN A 497 0.60 -9.12 21.17
C GLN A 497 1.31 -10.25 20.42
N TYR A 498 0.55 -11.04 19.66
CA TYR A 498 1.10 -12.07 18.79
C TYR A 498 1.40 -11.49 17.40
N PHE A 499 2.28 -12.18 16.68
CA PHE A 499 2.63 -11.96 15.29
C PHE A 499 2.71 -13.29 14.57
N GLU A 500 2.25 -13.31 13.33
CA GLU A 500 2.49 -14.39 12.37
C GLU A 500 2.53 -13.78 10.98
N THR A 501 3.50 -14.20 10.18
CA THR A 501 3.61 -13.82 8.76
C THR A 501 4.37 -14.91 8.01
N LEU A 502 3.70 -15.58 7.05
CA LEU A 502 4.31 -16.61 6.20
C LEU A 502 5.04 -17.71 6.99
N GLY A 503 4.51 -18.06 8.16
CA GLY A 503 5.12 -19.06 9.05
C GLY A 503 6.12 -18.52 10.06
N ASP A 504 6.67 -17.31 9.87
CA ASP A 504 7.41 -16.60 10.91
C ASP A 504 6.47 -16.24 12.06
N ARG A 505 6.95 -16.37 13.30
CA ARG A 505 6.10 -16.25 14.50
C ARG A 505 6.81 -15.45 15.57
N ALA A 506 6.06 -14.56 16.22
CA ALA A 506 6.53 -13.89 17.42
C ALA A 506 5.41 -13.64 18.42
N ILE A 507 5.78 -13.47 19.68
CA ILE A 507 4.88 -13.10 20.75
C ILE A 507 5.61 -12.14 21.68
N TRP A 508 5.00 -10.98 21.91
CA TRP A 508 5.41 -10.07 22.97
C TRP A 508 4.44 -10.23 24.15
N ALA A 509 4.97 -10.43 25.36
CA ALA A 509 4.18 -10.56 26.58
C ALA A 509 4.91 -9.94 27.79
N ASP A 510 4.32 -8.92 28.41
CA ASP A 510 4.83 -8.21 29.60
C ASP A 510 6.35 -7.91 29.54
N GLY A 511 6.82 -7.35 28.42
CA GLY A 511 8.21 -6.93 28.22
C GLY A 511 9.14 -8.00 27.64
N TRP A 512 8.70 -9.26 27.57
CA TRP A 512 9.44 -10.36 26.94
C TRP A 512 8.97 -10.60 25.52
N LYS A 513 9.88 -11.02 24.64
CA LYS A 513 9.56 -11.43 23.27
C LYS A 513 10.17 -12.77 22.96
N ALA A 514 9.38 -13.69 22.43
CA ALA A 514 9.88 -14.89 21.76
C ALA A 514 9.60 -14.78 20.27
N VAL A 515 10.57 -15.17 19.44
CA VAL A 515 10.51 -14.99 17.99
C VAL A 515 11.21 -16.14 17.26
N THR A 516 10.71 -16.52 16.09
CA THR A 516 11.32 -17.52 15.22
C THR A 516 11.08 -17.20 13.75
N ARG A 517 12.06 -17.55 12.91
CA ARG A 517 11.92 -17.56 11.44
C ARG A 517 11.66 -18.96 10.96
N HIS A 518 10.72 -19.09 10.04
CA HIS A 518 10.39 -20.36 9.42
C HIS A 518 11.10 -20.50 8.08
N ARG A 519 11.59 -21.71 7.81
CA ARG A 519 12.09 -22.08 6.49
C ARG A 519 10.98 -22.79 5.72
N SER A 520 10.43 -22.12 4.70
CA SER A 520 9.41 -22.71 3.82
C SER A 520 9.80 -24.13 3.34
N GLY A 521 8.87 -25.06 3.46
CA GLY A 521 8.99 -26.47 3.11
C GLY A 521 9.53 -27.38 4.22
N THR A 522 9.88 -26.86 5.40
CA THR A 522 10.27 -27.68 6.57
C THR A 522 9.14 -27.79 7.59
N SER A 523 9.26 -28.70 8.57
CA SER A 523 8.28 -28.76 9.65
C SER A 523 8.39 -27.53 10.56
N PHE A 524 7.27 -26.94 10.97
CA PHE A 524 7.24 -25.85 11.99
C PHE A 524 7.78 -26.28 13.36
N ASP A 525 7.88 -27.59 13.62
CA ASP A 525 8.48 -28.15 14.83
C ASP A 525 10.02 -28.11 14.80
N GLU A 526 10.63 -27.88 13.62
CA GLU A 526 12.08 -27.74 13.45
C GLU A 526 12.56 -26.30 13.67
N ASP A 527 11.63 -25.35 13.75
CA ASP A 527 11.94 -23.93 13.92
C ASP A 527 12.57 -23.66 15.29
N VAL A 528 13.64 -22.87 15.29
CA VAL A 528 14.37 -22.50 16.50
C VAL A 528 13.83 -21.17 17.02
N TRP A 529 13.31 -21.19 18.25
CA TRP A 529 12.84 -19.99 18.92
C TRP A 529 13.96 -19.29 19.69
N GLU A 530 14.03 -17.98 19.51
CA GLU A 530 14.87 -17.07 20.27
C GLU A 530 14.03 -16.36 21.35
N LEU A 531 14.66 -15.97 22.45
CA LEU A 531 14.03 -15.24 23.56
C LEU A 531 14.80 -13.94 23.84
N TYR A 532 14.07 -12.84 24.01
CA TYR A 532 14.60 -11.52 24.34
C TYR A 532 13.79 -10.87 25.46
N HIS A 533 14.48 -10.10 26.32
CA HIS A 533 13.80 -9.18 27.24
C HIS A 533 13.66 -7.82 26.55
N ALA A 534 12.70 -7.72 25.63
CA ALA A 534 12.55 -6.60 24.70
C ALA A 534 12.39 -5.22 25.36
N SER A 535 11.90 -5.14 26.61
CA SER A 535 11.88 -3.87 27.37
C SER A 535 13.26 -3.36 27.78
N GLU A 536 14.28 -4.22 27.78
CA GLU A 536 15.67 -3.88 28.11
C GLU A 536 16.62 -3.99 26.90
N ASP A 537 16.19 -4.67 25.84
CA ASP A 537 16.96 -4.94 24.63
C ASP A 537 16.19 -4.50 23.37
N PHE A 538 16.27 -3.20 23.08
CA PHE A 538 15.58 -2.54 21.96
C PHE A 538 15.85 -3.19 20.59
N SER A 539 16.99 -3.86 20.42
CA SER A 539 17.48 -4.33 19.13
C SER A 539 17.60 -5.86 19.02
N GLU A 540 17.03 -6.58 19.99
CA GLU A 540 17.05 -8.06 20.05
C GLU A 540 18.49 -8.61 19.93
N THR A 541 19.44 -8.07 20.67
CA THR A 541 20.87 -8.45 20.57
C THR A 541 21.33 -9.46 21.62
N ASN A 542 20.57 -9.65 22.68
CA ASN A 542 20.90 -10.54 23.79
C ASN A 542 19.93 -11.72 23.82
N GLU A 543 20.30 -12.80 23.14
CA GLU A 543 19.53 -14.05 23.10
C GLU A 543 19.57 -14.75 24.47
N LEU A 544 18.42 -15.11 25.00
CA LEU A 544 18.22 -15.56 26.38
C LEU A 544 17.58 -16.95 26.50
N SER A 545 17.35 -17.66 25.40
CA SER A 545 16.64 -18.95 25.39
C SER A 545 17.32 -20.01 26.24
N GLU A 546 18.64 -20.13 26.17
CA GLU A 546 19.41 -21.08 26.96
C GLU A 546 19.41 -20.73 28.45
N GLN A 547 19.37 -19.44 28.78
CA GLN A 547 19.38 -18.95 30.16
C GLN A 547 18.01 -19.03 30.83
N TYR A 548 16.92 -18.80 30.07
CA TYR A 548 15.55 -18.78 30.56
C TYR A 548 14.62 -19.71 29.74
N PRO A 549 14.89 -21.02 29.66
CA PRO A 549 14.15 -21.94 28.80
C PRO A 549 12.68 -22.12 29.23
N ASP A 550 12.37 -21.97 30.51
CA ASP A 550 10.99 -22.03 31.01
C ASP A 550 10.20 -20.79 30.61
N LYS A 551 10.86 -19.62 30.55
CA LYS A 551 10.25 -18.39 30.06
C LYS A 551 9.95 -18.48 28.56
N LEU A 552 10.86 -19.05 27.79
CA LEU A 552 10.62 -19.30 26.37
C LEU A 552 9.40 -20.21 26.16
N LYS A 553 9.32 -21.34 26.88
CA LYS A 553 8.15 -22.24 26.80
C LYS A 553 6.84 -21.56 27.17
N GLU A 554 6.85 -20.73 28.21
CA GLU A 554 5.70 -19.90 28.61
C GLU A 554 5.23 -19.02 27.46
N LEU A 555 6.14 -18.27 26.83
CA LEU A 555 5.80 -17.38 25.71
C LEU A 555 5.29 -18.15 24.50
N VAL A 556 5.93 -19.27 24.12
CA VAL A 556 5.49 -20.11 22.99
C VAL A 556 4.08 -20.67 23.24
N GLU A 557 3.73 -21.02 24.48
CA GLU A 557 2.38 -21.46 24.81
C GLU A 557 1.36 -20.29 24.76
N ILE A 558 1.74 -19.08 25.20
CA ILE A 558 0.91 -17.88 25.02
C ILE A 558 0.67 -17.63 23.52
N TRP A 559 1.71 -17.74 22.69
CA TRP A 559 1.58 -17.63 21.23
C TRP A 559 0.55 -18.63 20.69
N ARG A 560 0.64 -19.90 21.09
CA ARG A 560 -0.29 -20.96 20.65
C ARG A 560 -1.74 -20.63 21.02
N VAL A 561 -1.97 -20.15 22.24
CA VAL A 561 -3.31 -19.76 22.72
C VAL A 561 -3.86 -18.57 21.93
N GLU A 562 -3.07 -17.54 21.68
CA GLU A 562 -3.50 -16.38 20.90
C GLU A 562 -3.69 -16.75 19.41
N ALA A 563 -2.84 -17.62 18.86
CA ALA A 563 -2.96 -18.14 17.51
C ALA A 563 -4.28 -18.91 17.30
N GLU A 564 -4.67 -19.76 18.26
CA GLU A 564 -5.97 -20.44 18.25
C GLU A 564 -7.12 -19.45 18.39
N ARG A 565 -7.00 -18.48 19.31
CA ARG A 565 -8.03 -17.48 19.59
C ARG A 565 -8.36 -16.60 18.39
N TYR A 566 -7.35 -16.23 17.60
CA TYR A 566 -7.50 -15.32 16.45
C TYR A 566 -7.46 -16.03 15.10
N GLY A 567 -7.51 -17.37 15.09
CA GLY A 567 -7.66 -18.17 13.87
C GLY A 567 -6.42 -18.17 12.97
N VAL A 568 -5.23 -18.05 13.53
CA VAL A 568 -3.96 -18.10 12.80
C VAL A 568 -3.72 -19.51 12.23
N LEU A 569 -4.16 -20.54 12.96
CA LEU A 569 -3.95 -21.94 12.61
C LEU A 569 -5.03 -22.48 11.64
N PRO A 570 -4.68 -23.39 10.72
CA PRO A 570 -3.34 -23.93 10.47
C PRO A 570 -2.41 -22.91 9.78
N LEU A 571 -1.11 -23.02 10.02
CA LEU A 571 -0.09 -22.24 9.32
C LEU A 571 0.05 -22.70 7.86
N GLU A 572 0.41 -21.78 6.98
CA GLU A 572 0.69 -22.03 5.56
C GLU A 572 1.93 -21.22 5.15
N ASP A 573 2.91 -21.91 4.59
CA ASP A 573 4.22 -21.39 4.20
C ASP A 573 4.48 -21.48 2.68
N ASP A 574 3.57 -22.13 1.92
CA ASP A 574 3.67 -22.25 0.46
C ASP A 574 3.02 -21.05 -0.24
N THR A 575 3.82 -19.98 -0.39
CA THR A 575 3.40 -18.74 -1.08
C THR A 575 2.99 -18.96 -2.53
N LEU A 576 3.60 -19.91 -3.24
CA LEU A 576 3.25 -20.22 -4.62
C LEU A 576 1.87 -20.85 -4.71
N LYS A 577 1.57 -21.81 -3.83
CA LYS A 577 0.24 -22.41 -3.72
C LYS A 577 -0.80 -21.38 -3.30
N LEU A 578 -0.48 -20.49 -2.36
CA LEU A 578 -1.36 -19.39 -1.96
C LEU A 578 -1.71 -18.49 -3.15
N TYR A 579 -0.69 -18.08 -3.90
CA TYR A 579 -0.87 -17.31 -5.12
C TYR A 579 -1.72 -18.05 -6.15
N GLN A 580 -1.39 -19.30 -6.48
CA GLN A 580 -2.13 -20.11 -7.46
C GLN A 580 -3.62 -20.28 -7.09
N ASN A 581 -3.94 -20.37 -5.80
CA ASN A 581 -5.32 -20.48 -5.33
C ASN A 581 -6.10 -19.16 -5.42
N SER A 582 -5.41 -18.02 -5.37
CA SER A 582 -6.01 -16.69 -5.42
C SER A 582 -6.26 -16.18 -6.85
N VAL A 583 -5.45 -16.65 -7.81
CA VAL A 583 -5.52 -16.21 -9.21
C VAL A 583 -6.79 -16.75 -9.87
N PRO A 584 -7.60 -15.92 -10.54
CA PRO A 584 -8.75 -16.38 -11.30
C PRO A 584 -8.38 -17.45 -12.33
N GLN A 585 -9.17 -18.51 -12.41
CA GLN A 585 -8.95 -19.57 -13.39
C GLN A 585 -9.18 -19.05 -14.82
N PRO A 586 -8.32 -19.42 -15.79
CA PRO A 586 -8.49 -18.99 -17.16
C PRO A 586 -9.82 -19.51 -17.73
N ARG A 587 -10.46 -18.71 -18.59
CA ARG A 587 -11.68 -19.07 -19.33
C ARG A 587 -11.34 -19.34 -20.78
N ALA A 588 -12.02 -20.27 -21.43
CA ALA A 588 -11.77 -20.59 -22.84
C ALA A 588 -12.00 -19.39 -23.78
N THR A 589 -12.95 -18.51 -23.44
CA THR A 589 -13.30 -17.34 -24.27
C THR A 589 -13.51 -16.11 -23.41
N TYR A 590 -12.94 -15.00 -23.85
CA TYR A 590 -13.13 -13.66 -23.30
C TYR A 590 -13.71 -12.74 -24.35
N VAL A 591 -14.62 -11.84 -23.95
CA VAL A 591 -15.21 -10.84 -24.84
C VAL A 591 -15.04 -9.47 -24.22
N PHE A 592 -14.42 -8.56 -24.98
CA PHE A 592 -14.13 -7.19 -24.59
C PHE A 592 -14.85 -6.22 -25.52
N TYR A 593 -15.24 -5.08 -24.97
CA TYR A 593 -15.91 -4.00 -25.69
C TYR A 593 -15.12 -2.71 -25.52
N PRO A 594 -15.07 -1.81 -26.52
CA PRO A 594 -14.48 -0.50 -26.33
C PRO A 594 -15.20 0.25 -25.19
N GLY A 595 -14.44 1.00 -24.39
CA GLY A 595 -15.00 1.73 -23.24
C GLY A 595 -15.38 0.86 -22.05
N MET A 596 -15.04 -0.44 -22.06
CA MET A 596 -15.10 -1.26 -20.86
C MET A 596 -14.19 -0.71 -19.75
N ILE A 597 -14.53 -1.02 -18.51
CA ILE A 597 -13.63 -0.78 -17.38
C ILE A 597 -12.43 -1.73 -17.51
N ARG A 598 -11.23 -1.22 -17.25
CA ARG A 598 -9.99 -2.01 -17.24
C ARG A 598 -10.13 -3.23 -16.34
N LEU A 599 -9.58 -4.36 -16.78
CA LEU A 599 -9.48 -5.57 -15.96
C LEU A 599 -8.11 -5.65 -15.31
N ASP A 600 -8.05 -6.06 -14.04
CA ASP A 600 -6.78 -6.40 -13.40
C ASP A 600 -6.00 -7.44 -14.24
N ARG A 601 -4.67 -7.34 -14.16
CA ARG A 601 -3.73 -8.14 -14.96
C ARG A 601 -3.91 -9.66 -14.78
N LEU A 602 -4.33 -10.12 -13.59
CA LEU A 602 -4.53 -11.55 -13.29
C LEU A 602 -5.92 -12.04 -13.70
N SER A 603 -6.79 -11.12 -14.14
CA SER A 603 -8.09 -11.43 -14.73
C SER A 603 -8.09 -11.34 -16.26
N ALA A 604 -6.96 -10.97 -16.88
CA ALA A 604 -6.79 -10.94 -18.32
C ALA A 604 -6.79 -12.37 -18.92
N PRO A 605 -6.84 -12.55 -20.26
CA PRO A 605 -6.66 -13.85 -20.91
C PRO A 605 -5.21 -14.31 -20.89
N ASP A 606 -5.00 -15.63 -20.75
CA ASP A 606 -3.66 -16.20 -20.65
C ASP A 606 -3.17 -16.55 -22.03
N ILE A 607 -2.57 -15.55 -22.69
CA ILE A 607 -1.96 -15.74 -24.00
C ILE A 607 -0.48 -16.19 -23.89
N TYR A 608 0.00 -16.40 -22.67
CA TYR A 608 1.39 -16.71 -22.35
C TYR A 608 1.61 -18.22 -22.31
N GLU A 609 0.80 -18.92 -21.52
CA GLU A 609 0.90 -20.37 -21.35
C GLU A 609 0.15 -21.16 -22.44
N PHE A 610 -0.83 -20.57 -23.12
CA PHE A 610 -1.72 -21.28 -24.04
C PHE A 610 -1.63 -20.77 -25.48
N ASN A 611 -2.07 -21.61 -26.44
CA ASN A 611 -2.38 -21.11 -27.77
C ASN A 611 -3.56 -20.15 -27.66
N SER A 612 -3.55 -19.07 -28.45
CA SER A 612 -4.63 -18.09 -28.41
C SER A 612 -4.99 -17.54 -29.77
N GLN A 613 -6.26 -17.18 -29.92
CA GLN A 613 -6.79 -16.48 -31.08
C GLN A 613 -7.57 -15.25 -30.62
N MET A 614 -7.05 -14.09 -30.96
CA MET A 614 -7.70 -12.80 -30.77
C MET A 614 -8.38 -12.39 -32.07
N SER A 615 -9.62 -11.93 -32.01
CA SER A 615 -10.37 -11.42 -33.16
C SER A 615 -11.11 -10.13 -32.82
N ALA A 616 -11.04 -9.14 -33.70
CA ALA A 616 -11.65 -7.83 -33.51
C ALA A 616 -12.53 -7.52 -34.72
N ARG A 617 -13.81 -7.27 -34.46
CA ARG A 617 -14.72 -6.79 -35.51
C ARG A 617 -14.64 -5.27 -35.56
N VAL A 618 -14.30 -4.73 -36.72
CA VAL A 618 -14.13 -3.28 -36.93
C VAL A 618 -14.93 -2.81 -38.14
N THR A 619 -15.34 -1.54 -38.14
CA THR A 619 -15.83 -0.82 -39.31
C THR A 619 -14.94 0.39 -39.54
N LEU A 620 -14.15 0.34 -40.63
CA LEU A 620 -13.21 1.40 -40.99
C LEU A 620 -13.88 2.37 -41.97
N ARG A 621 -13.76 3.67 -41.68
CA ARG A 621 -14.31 4.76 -42.51
C ARG A 621 -13.40 5.14 -43.67
N ASP A 622 -12.12 4.78 -43.57
CA ASP A 622 -11.10 4.92 -44.59
C ASP A 622 -9.97 3.91 -44.32
N ASN A 623 -8.88 3.97 -45.08
CA ASN A 623 -7.73 3.07 -44.96
C ASN A 623 -6.59 3.62 -44.10
N ARG A 624 -6.86 4.57 -43.19
CA ARG A 624 -5.87 5.24 -42.33
C ARG A 624 -6.17 5.10 -40.84
N ALA A 625 -6.82 4.01 -40.45
CA ALA A 625 -7.18 3.75 -39.07
C ALA A 625 -6.01 3.80 -38.08
N ASN A 626 -6.25 4.40 -36.91
CA ASN A 626 -5.31 4.50 -35.79
C ASN A 626 -5.97 4.11 -34.47
N GLY A 627 -5.12 3.68 -33.53
CA GLY A 627 -5.50 3.47 -32.15
C GLY A 627 -5.41 2.01 -31.71
N VAL A 628 -5.47 1.83 -30.40
CA VAL A 628 -5.37 0.51 -29.76
C VAL A 628 -6.64 -0.31 -29.95
N ILE A 629 -6.48 -1.58 -30.30
CA ILE A 629 -7.56 -2.58 -30.32
C ILE A 629 -7.61 -3.28 -28.96
N LEU A 630 -6.49 -3.82 -28.50
CA LEU A 630 -6.37 -4.52 -27.22
C LEU A 630 -4.95 -4.35 -26.68
N ALA A 631 -4.81 -4.08 -25.39
CA ALA A 631 -3.51 -3.93 -24.74
C ALA A 631 -3.54 -4.48 -23.32
N SER A 632 -2.49 -5.18 -22.90
CA SER A 632 -2.36 -5.68 -21.53
C SER A 632 -0.91 -5.57 -21.08
N GLY A 633 -0.70 -4.91 -19.94
CA GLY A 633 0.61 -4.73 -19.34
C GLY A 633 1.14 -3.30 -19.33
N ASP A 634 2.45 -3.15 -19.17
CA ASP A 634 3.17 -1.89 -19.04
C ASP A 634 4.54 -1.93 -19.78
N SER A 635 5.42 -0.98 -19.48
CA SER A 635 6.75 -0.85 -20.08
C SER A 635 7.73 -1.96 -19.67
N GLY A 636 7.50 -2.63 -18.54
CA GLY A 636 8.26 -3.81 -18.09
C GLY A 636 7.85 -5.06 -18.87
N GLY A 637 6.56 -5.15 -19.22
CA GLY A 637 6.14 -5.77 -20.47
C GLY A 637 4.68 -6.20 -20.53
N GLY A 638 4.37 -7.09 -21.47
CA GLY A 638 3.00 -7.42 -21.87
C GLY A 638 2.84 -7.44 -23.39
N TYR A 639 1.65 -7.09 -23.87
CA TYR A 639 1.38 -7.06 -25.31
C TYR A 639 0.42 -5.96 -25.71
N GLU A 640 0.49 -5.59 -26.99
CA GLU A 640 -0.34 -4.56 -27.56
C GLU A 640 -0.69 -4.85 -29.02
N TRP A 641 -1.98 -4.78 -29.32
CA TRP A 641 -2.56 -4.92 -30.63
C TRP A 641 -3.23 -3.60 -31.03
N PHE A 642 -2.76 -2.98 -32.11
CA PHE A 642 -3.22 -1.65 -32.53
C PHE A 642 -3.18 -1.47 -34.05
N MET A 643 -3.79 -0.38 -34.51
CA MET A 643 -3.64 0.12 -35.88
C MET A 643 -2.87 1.43 -35.90
N ARG A 644 -2.08 1.63 -36.96
CA ARG A 644 -1.39 2.89 -37.24
C ARG A 644 -1.31 3.10 -38.75
N ASP A 645 -1.80 4.25 -39.22
CA ASP A 645 -1.86 4.60 -40.64
C ASP A 645 -2.48 3.47 -41.51
N GLY A 646 -3.50 2.79 -40.96
CA GLY A 646 -4.20 1.68 -41.61
C GLY A 646 -3.50 0.32 -41.60
N TYR A 647 -2.30 0.22 -41.03
CA TYR A 647 -1.61 -1.06 -40.83
C TYR A 647 -1.95 -1.67 -39.47
N VAL A 648 -2.01 -3.00 -39.41
CA VAL A 648 -2.20 -3.74 -38.15
C VAL A 648 -0.84 -4.03 -37.53
N HIS A 649 -0.70 -3.75 -36.24
CA HIS A 649 0.51 -3.97 -35.47
C HIS A 649 0.24 -4.86 -34.26
N PHE A 650 1.16 -5.77 -33.98
CA PHE A 650 1.20 -6.50 -32.71
C PHE A 650 2.59 -6.37 -32.12
N VAL A 651 2.67 -5.90 -30.88
CA VAL A 651 3.91 -5.74 -30.12
C VAL A 651 3.81 -6.62 -28.89
N TYR A 652 4.83 -7.45 -28.67
CA TYR A 652 4.97 -8.27 -27.48
C TYR A 652 6.28 -7.90 -26.78
N VAL A 653 6.17 -7.42 -25.55
CA VAL A 653 7.30 -7.03 -24.71
C VAL A 653 7.55 -8.20 -23.75
N TYR A 654 8.57 -9.02 -24.07
CA TYR A 654 9.05 -10.04 -23.14
C TYR A 654 9.87 -9.35 -22.05
N THR A 655 10.88 -8.59 -22.44
CA THR A 655 11.61 -7.71 -21.52
C THR A 655 11.92 -6.42 -22.25
N ARG A 656 12.47 -5.43 -21.55
CA ARG A 656 12.96 -4.20 -22.19
C ARG A 656 13.91 -4.47 -23.36
N ASN A 657 14.72 -5.53 -23.27
CA ASN A 657 15.72 -5.89 -24.27
C ASN A 657 15.20 -6.90 -25.31
N ALA A 658 14.02 -7.48 -25.09
CA ALA A 658 13.37 -8.45 -25.97
C ALA A 658 11.95 -8.00 -26.31
N ILE A 659 11.85 -7.14 -27.34
CA ILE A 659 10.58 -6.60 -27.85
C ILE A 659 10.34 -7.10 -29.27
N TYR A 660 9.30 -7.92 -29.43
CA TYR A 660 8.91 -8.51 -30.70
C TYR A 660 7.83 -7.65 -31.37
N ARG A 661 8.00 -7.34 -32.66
CA ARG A 661 7.10 -6.45 -33.41
C ARG A 661 6.65 -7.08 -34.72
N ALA A 662 5.34 -7.23 -34.90
CA ALA A 662 4.72 -7.59 -36.17
C ALA A 662 4.00 -6.36 -36.74
N ARG A 663 4.08 -6.21 -38.07
CA ARG A 663 3.30 -5.24 -38.83
C ARG A 663 2.71 -5.94 -40.06
N SER A 664 1.47 -5.60 -40.40
CA SER A 664 0.85 -6.10 -41.63
C SER A 664 1.60 -5.65 -42.89
N GLN A 665 1.61 -6.49 -43.92
CA GLN A 665 2.26 -6.21 -45.20
C GLN A 665 1.46 -5.21 -46.06
N ARG A 666 0.17 -5.03 -45.75
CA ARG A 666 -0.77 -4.14 -46.45
C ARG A 666 -1.69 -3.41 -45.47
N CYS A 667 -2.20 -2.25 -45.87
CA CYS A 667 -3.26 -1.55 -45.16
C CYS A 667 -4.56 -2.36 -45.20
N VAL A 668 -5.40 -2.17 -44.18
CA VAL A 668 -6.79 -2.64 -44.19
C VAL A 668 -7.63 -1.65 -45.00
N PRO A 669 -8.46 -2.12 -45.96
CA PRO A 669 -9.32 -1.24 -46.75
C PRO A 669 -10.49 -0.68 -45.91
N GLU A 670 -11.19 0.30 -46.47
CA GLU A 670 -12.47 0.80 -45.93
C GLU A 670 -13.52 -0.32 -45.94
N GLY A 671 -14.31 -0.43 -44.88
CA GLY A 671 -15.39 -1.42 -44.77
C GLY A 671 -15.45 -2.15 -43.43
N GLU A 672 -16.29 -3.18 -43.37
CA GLU A 672 -16.37 -4.10 -42.24
C GLU A 672 -15.33 -5.22 -42.39
N HIS A 673 -14.55 -5.45 -41.34
CA HIS A 673 -13.49 -6.46 -41.33
C HIS A 673 -13.41 -7.19 -39.99
N VAL A 674 -12.87 -8.40 -40.03
CA VAL A 674 -12.38 -9.14 -38.86
C VAL A 674 -10.86 -9.13 -38.89
N LEU A 675 -10.27 -8.37 -37.97
CA LEU A 675 -8.83 -8.41 -37.72
C LEU A 675 -8.53 -9.53 -36.75
N GLY A 676 -7.38 -10.18 -36.86
CA GLY A 676 -6.99 -11.23 -35.92
C GLY A 676 -5.52 -11.27 -35.58
N VAL A 677 -5.23 -11.79 -34.39
CA VAL A 677 -3.90 -12.20 -33.94
C VAL A 677 -4.00 -13.64 -33.49
N ARG A 678 -3.22 -14.54 -34.09
CA ARG A 678 -3.13 -15.94 -33.69
C ARG A 678 -1.77 -16.22 -33.11
N ILE A 679 -1.70 -16.74 -31.89
CA ILE A 679 -0.47 -17.18 -31.23
C ILE A 679 -0.52 -18.69 -31.08
N VAL A 680 0.44 -19.38 -31.69
CA VAL A 680 0.61 -20.84 -31.55
C VAL A 680 1.95 -21.12 -30.91
N LYS A 681 1.95 -21.89 -29.82
CA LYS A 681 3.18 -22.30 -29.15
C LYS A 681 3.99 -23.23 -30.03
N THR A 682 5.28 -22.93 -30.13
CA THR A 682 6.27 -23.74 -30.88
C THR A 682 7.23 -24.48 -29.94
N GLY A 683 7.20 -24.15 -28.66
CA GLY A 683 8.01 -24.75 -27.60
C GLY A 683 7.55 -24.30 -26.21
N ALA A 684 8.29 -24.68 -25.17
CA ALA A 684 8.09 -24.12 -23.84
C ALA A 684 8.49 -22.64 -23.88
N SER A 685 7.58 -21.72 -23.52
CA SER A 685 7.82 -20.27 -23.56
C SER A 685 8.26 -19.74 -24.94
N GLN A 686 7.79 -20.37 -26.03
CA GLN A 686 8.04 -19.90 -27.39
C GLN A 686 6.78 -20.03 -28.23
N GLY A 687 6.60 -19.14 -29.20
CA GLY A 687 5.45 -19.17 -30.08
C GLY A 687 5.66 -18.50 -31.43
N ARG A 688 4.60 -18.52 -32.22
CA ARG A 688 4.49 -17.78 -33.47
C ARG A 688 3.22 -16.96 -33.46
N CYS A 689 3.37 -15.67 -33.71
CA CYS A 689 2.29 -14.73 -33.89
C CYS A 689 1.99 -14.56 -35.40
N THR A 690 0.72 -14.67 -35.79
CA THR A 690 0.22 -14.41 -37.15
C THR A 690 -0.85 -13.33 -37.11
N LEU A 691 -0.69 -12.27 -37.91
CA LEU A 691 -1.69 -11.22 -38.12
C LEU A 691 -2.64 -11.63 -39.24
N LEU A 692 -3.94 -11.42 -39.03
CA LEU A 692 -5.00 -11.85 -39.94
C LEU A 692 -5.91 -10.69 -40.34
N LEU A 693 -6.40 -10.73 -41.57
CA LEU A 693 -7.50 -9.89 -42.09
C LEU A 693 -8.48 -10.80 -42.83
N ASP A 694 -9.69 -10.96 -42.29
CA ASP A 694 -10.74 -11.82 -42.86
C ASP A 694 -10.21 -13.24 -43.18
N ASP A 695 -9.49 -13.83 -42.21
CA ASP A 695 -8.78 -15.12 -42.27
C ASP A 695 -7.50 -15.18 -43.15
N ASP A 696 -7.21 -14.16 -43.96
CA ASP A 696 -5.96 -14.07 -44.70
C ASP A 696 -4.79 -13.69 -43.77
N SER A 697 -3.68 -14.46 -43.83
CA SER A 697 -2.42 -14.05 -43.21
C SER A 697 -1.85 -12.81 -43.89
N ILE A 698 -1.66 -11.75 -43.11
CA ILE A 698 -1.12 -10.46 -43.56
C ILE A 698 0.18 -10.07 -42.86
N GLY A 699 0.70 -10.92 -41.96
CA GLY A 699 1.97 -10.73 -41.28
C GLY A 699 2.28 -11.88 -40.32
N GLU A 700 3.55 -12.13 -40.06
CA GLU A 700 3.99 -13.16 -39.12
C GLU A 700 5.22 -12.69 -38.32
N LEU A 701 5.38 -13.25 -37.13
CA LEU A 701 6.49 -12.96 -36.21
C LEU A 701 6.76 -14.20 -35.35
N ALA A 702 8.03 -14.58 -35.22
CA ALA A 702 8.45 -15.54 -34.21
C ALA A 702 8.50 -14.84 -32.84
N LEU A 703 7.95 -15.48 -31.82
CA LEU A 703 8.08 -15.11 -30.42
C LEU A 703 9.08 -16.10 -29.81
N ASP A 704 10.37 -15.79 -29.92
CA ASP A 704 11.43 -16.68 -29.47
C ASP A 704 11.45 -16.85 -27.95
N GLU A 705 10.87 -15.88 -27.23
CA GLU A 705 10.69 -15.88 -25.78
C GLU A 705 9.28 -15.35 -25.43
N MET A 706 8.62 -16.07 -24.54
CA MET A 706 7.32 -15.72 -23.97
C MET A 706 7.34 -15.96 -22.46
N TRP A 707 6.62 -15.13 -21.73
CA TRP A 707 6.48 -15.33 -20.28
C TRP A 707 5.83 -16.66 -19.95
N PRO A 708 6.25 -17.32 -18.85
CA PRO A 708 5.60 -18.52 -18.36
C PRO A 708 4.36 -18.20 -17.50
N ILE A 709 4.09 -16.93 -17.18
CA ILE A 709 3.01 -16.52 -16.28
C ILE A 709 2.60 -15.07 -16.56
N TYR A 710 1.45 -14.64 -16.03
CA TYR A 710 1.12 -13.24 -15.93
C TYR A 710 2.13 -12.49 -15.05
N PHE A 711 2.78 -11.47 -15.61
CA PHE A 711 3.85 -10.75 -14.91
C PHE A 711 3.67 -9.23 -14.87
N ALA A 712 2.98 -8.62 -15.84
CA ALA A 712 2.91 -7.16 -15.95
C ALA A 712 2.21 -6.52 -14.74
N ASN A 713 2.53 -5.27 -14.36
CA ASN A 713 1.85 -4.56 -13.26
C ASN A 713 0.50 -4.02 -13.68
N SER A 714 0.34 -3.68 -14.95
CA SER A 714 -0.87 -3.07 -15.49
C SER A 714 -1.83 -4.09 -16.13
N GLY A 715 -3.12 -3.80 -16.01
CA GLY A 715 -4.22 -4.61 -16.50
C GLY A 715 -4.51 -4.49 -18.00
N LEU A 716 -5.64 -5.07 -18.43
CA LEU A 716 -6.08 -5.14 -19.83
C LEU A 716 -7.07 -4.03 -20.22
N ARG A 717 -6.87 -3.44 -21.40
CA ARG A 717 -7.64 -2.35 -21.99
C ARG A 717 -8.10 -2.73 -23.41
N CYS A 718 -9.28 -2.26 -23.81
CA CYS A 718 -9.87 -2.52 -25.13
C CYS A 718 -10.31 -1.21 -25.78
N GLY A 719 -9.86 -0.97 -27.02
CA GLY A 719 -10.18 0.23 -27.80
C GLY A 719 -9.39 1.49 -27.44
N GLU A 720 -8.51 1.44 -26.44
CA GLU A 720 -7.70 2.59 -26.02
C GLU A 720 -6.44 2.20 -25.24
N ASN A 721 -5.43 3.07 -25.32
CA ASN A 721 -4.38 3.17 -24.32
C ASN A 721 -4.12 4.65 -24.00
N ARG A 722 -4.44 5.07 -22.77
CA ARG A 722 -4.40 6.50 -22.38
C ARG A 722 -3.10 6.94 -21.73
N HIS A 723 -2.42 6.05 -21.03
CA HIS A 723 -1.46 6.49 -20.01
C HIS A 723 -0.20 5.65 -19.87
N ALA A 724 -0.22 4.33 -20.05
CA ALA A 724 0.96 3.49 -19.79
C ALA A 724 1.55 3.02 -21.12
N PRO A 725 2.78 3.41 -21.48
CA PRO A 725 3.40 2.94 -22.72
C PRO A 725 3.81 1.48 -22.58
N ILE A 726 3.05 0.56 -23.18
CA ILE A 726 3.50 -0.82 -23.42
C ILE A 726 4.42 -0.80 -24.63
N SER A 727 3.94 -0.20 -25.71
CA SER A 727 4.71 0.12 -26.90
C SER A 727 5.14 1.59 -26.89
N ARG A 728 6.32 1.86 -27.47
CA ARG A 728 6.80 3.21 -27.79
C ARG A 728 6.54 3.60 -29.26
N GLU A 729 5.70 2.82 -29.95
CA GLU A 729 5.38 3.03 -31.38
C GLU A 729 4.37 4.17 -31.62
N TYR A 730 3.79 4.73 -30.57
CA TYR A 730 2.85 5.86 -30.65
C TYR A 730 2.87 6.66 -29.34
N GLU A 731 2.27 7.85 -29.33
CA GLU A 731 2.11 8.68 -28.14
C GLU A 731 0.69 8.49 -27.56
N PRO A 732 0.54 8.16 -26.26
CA PRO A 732 -0.76 8.16 -25.59
C PRO A 732 -1.35 9.59 -25.46
N PRO A 733 -2.68 9.78 -25.47
CA PRO A 733 -3.70 8.74 -25.60
C PRO A 733 -3.88 8.27 -27.05
N PHE A 734 -3.90 6.95 -27.24
CA PHE A 734 -4.07 6.32 -28.56
C PHE A 734 -5.37 5.52 -28.63
N VAL A 735 -6.47 6.26 -28.71
CA VAL A 735 -7.84 5.74 -28.77
C VAL A 735 -8.16 5.32 -30.21
N PHE A 736 -8.86 4.20 -30.38
CA PHE A 736 -9.30 3.73 -31.70
C PHE A 736 -10.22 4.77 -32.37
N ASP A 737 -9.80 5.28 -33.53
CA ASP A 737 -10.44 6.42 -34.22
C ASP A 737 -11.55 6.01 -35.21
N HIS A 738 -11.78 4.71 -35.36
CA HIS A 738 -12.90 4.11 -36.09
C HIS A 738 -13.84 3.33 -35.16
N GLU A 739 -14.75 2.54 -35.73
CA GLU A 739 -15.69 1.75 -34.95
C GLU A 739 -15.07 0.37 -34.64
N LEU A 740 -14.75 0.13 -33.37
CA LEU A 740 -14.41 -1.19 -32.83
C LEU A 740 -15.67 -1.77 -32.19
N HIS A 741 -16.20 -2.88 -32.72
CA HIS A 741 -17.45 -3.44 -32.19
C HIS A 741 -17.22 -4.26 -30.92
N ARG A 742 -16.23 -5.15 -30.98
CA ARG A 742 -15.80 -6.03 -29.87
C ARG A 742 -14.49 -6.72 -30.23
N VAL A 743 -13.80 -7.20 -29.19
CA VAL A 743 -12.65 -8.09 -29.29
C VAL A 743 -12.98 -9.40 -28.58
N ILE A 744 -12.69 -10.53 -29.20
CA ILE A 744 -12.81 -11.87 -28.62
C ILE A 744 -11.41 -12.45 -28.49
N VAL A 745 -11.08 -13.01 -27.34
CA VAL A 745 -9.84 -13.77 -27.12
C VAL A 745 -10.22 -15.18 -26.71
N ASP A 746 -9.92 -16.14 -27.58
CA ASP A 746 -10.04 -17.56 -27.32
C ASP A 746 -8.68 -18.13 -26.91
N VAL A 747 -8.65 -18.96 -25.86
CA VAL A 747 -7.46 -19.64 -25.36
C VAL A 747 -7.69 -21.15 -25.29
N ASP A 748 -6.74 -21.93 -25.76
CA ASP A 748 -6.80 -23.40 -25.77
C ASP A 748 -6.30 -23.95 -24.43
N ILE A 749 -7.17 -23.96 -23.40
CA ILE A 749 -6.86 -24.39 -22.02
C ILE A 749 -6.66 -25.92 -21.91
#